data_AF-A0A6J6CGW8-F1
#
_entry.id   AF-A0A6J6CGW8-F1
#
_cell.length_a   1.000
_cell.length_b   1.000
_cell.length_c   1.000
_cell.angle_alpha   90.00
_cell.angle_beta   90.00
_cell.angle_gamma   90.00
#
_symmetry.space_group_name_H-M   'P 1'
#
loop_
_entity.id
_entity.type
_entity.pdbx_description
1 polymer ?
#
loop_
_entity_poly.entity_id
_entity_poly.type
_entity_poly.pdbx_seq_one_letter_code
_entity_poly.pdbx_strand_id
1 'polypeptide(L)'
;MLSNTHGVKSAPVVAGTARGDSEWSVESVAIDEVPEPESFRSTADLLRILVSLALVALVILAGSVGSETTIGIQEDITTAVTNVPKLVVSLLATLNTLIVFCLPVYLIAELALRKRWRVLWTSLAAAALALVAAEVFASYAPELLAGGLLDSLTQPLIGGSGQTPAAFGLFAAVSALMTVEGSGTRPRTLVVVWSCLLALALLFIIDGRATPLALLVSVLVGHVIGLLVRYAAGTENPRVGARKIAEALGRVELKAVTMVQLPVESKLGRQFTLLTADGTRARVQVLDPDRGALRVLRQLTRVLRVRTWVTRTPSLSARVQVQQAAVPALMAREAQVRTPRFLAAAEVDDRTLVFAEERPEELRVLSTFSADAISDEALSQTWKQVRKMHHAGVAHEGLNPESLAVDNDGRIWILGLTQGEIAASRLRMRLDRAELLLATALLVGVDRAITAADAVIGDQDLANLPALLQPVALNPALRLALKDHAELLDQVREEATARAPEPSADEVRLERLKPRALVTLIAATLAVYVLAGQLSNVDFATVIRSINWYWAGLAFLASLMTYVGAALTIRPFLPVRVPALRLLAAQFAATFVSLVAPAAVGSAGTNVRVIQKAGAPSGLAVASVGLSSLVVFATTLLALFGVTIFSHEATQLDLKAPSTGVLLVAVGAVLIAAFAFLLPATRRLILKRMRPIWESTGPRVLDVARDPKRLVQGVAASLLTSLAYAVTLFVSVRAYGDEIPLAGAVVVYLGAGLVGSVAPTPGGIGAVEAALVAGLSAIGVPAAVALPSALLYRTVTFWLPTLPGWFSFRWLQSHEAI
;
A
#
# COMPACT_ATOMS: atom_id res chain seq x y z
N MET A 1 3.76 -2.19 29.58
CA MET A 1 3.05 -3.50 29.65
C MET A 1 4.01 -4.65 29.30
N LEU A 2 5.24 -4.61 29.82
CA LEU A 2 6.28 -5.62 29.62
C LEU A 2 6.99 -5.80 30.96
N SER A 3 6.41 -6.64 31.79
CA SER A 3 7.05 -7.28 32.94
C SER A 3 6.34 -8.61 33.04
N ASN A 4 6.91 -9.63 32.43
CA ASN A 4 6.57 -11.03 32.71
C ASN A 4 7.72 -11.90 32.18
N THR A 5 8.89 -11.70 32.78
CA THR A 5 9.84 -12.80 32.99
C THR A 5 9.27 -13.69 34.09
N HIS A 6 8.16 -14.38 33.81
CA HIS A 6 7.81 -15.54 34.62
C HIS A 6 8.77 -16.65 34.21
N GLY A 7 9.53 -17.12 35.19
CA GLY A 7 10.48 -18.20 35.03
C GLY A 7 9.85 -19.32 34.22
N VAL A 8 10.57 -19.73 33.18
CA VAL A 8 10.41 -21.07 32.63
C VAL A 8 10.62 -21.98 33.84
N LYS A 9 9.52 -22.49 34.40
CA LYS A 9 9.59 -23.64 35.30
C LYS A 9 10.42 -24.64 34.54
N SER A 10 11.59 -24.95 35.07
CA SER A 10 12.34 -26.14 34.71
C SER A 10 11.34 -27.26 34.51
N ALA A 11 11.10 -27.64 33.25
CA ALA A 11 10.38 -28.86 32.94
C ALA A 11 11.06 -29.98 33.74
N PRO A 12 10.31 -30.95 34.30
CA PRO A 12 10.92 -32.00 35.07
C PRO A 12 11.97 -32.66 34.17
N VAL A 13 13.23 -32.56 34.58
CA VAL A 13 14.28 -33.41 34.06
C VAL A 13 13.77 -34.82 34.36
N VAL A 14 13.32 -35.53 33.32
CA VAL A 14 13.02 -36.94 33.43
C VAL A 14 14.36 -37.60 33.70
N ALA A 15 14.64 -37.79 34.99
CA ALA A 15 15.80 -38.51 35.46
C ALA A 15 15.62 -39.97 35.07
N GLY A 16 16.45 -40.42 34.13
CA GLY A 16 16.83 -41.81 33.95
C GLY A 16 15.80 -42.73 33.30
N THR A 17 16.02 -43.03 32.03
CA THR A 17 15.88 -44.41 31.53
C THR A 17 17.06 -44.74 30.61
N ALA A 18 17.81 -45.76 31.03
CA ALA A 18 18.75 -46.61 30.29
C ALA A 18 19.68 -45.95 29.24
N ARG A 19 20.98 -45.87 29.59
CA ARG A 19 22.07 -46.06 28.63
C ARG A 19 21.96 -47.47 28.04
N GLY A 20 21.19 -47.59 26.97
CA GLY A 20 21.18 -48.74 26.08
C GLY A 20 21.00 -48.22 24.67
N ASP A 21 21.64 -48.84 23.70
CA ASP A 21 21.56 -48.57 22.26
C ASP A 21 20.13 -48.77 21.70
N SER A 22 19.14 -48.07 22.24
CA SER A 22 17.83 -47.94 21.61
C SER A 22 17.99 -47.00 20.42
N GLU A 23 17.70 -47.51 19.22
CA GLU A 23 17.64 -46.69 18.02
C GLU A 23 16.72 -45.49 18.28
N TRP A 24 17.27 -44.28 18.14
CA TRP A 24 16.52 -43.05 18.31
C TRP A 24 15.26 -43.07 17.44
N SER A 25 14.09 -42.86 18.07
CA SER A 25 12.80 -42.79 17.40
C SER A 25 12.13 -41.44 17.64
N VAL A 26 11.58 -40.85 16.58
CA VAL A 26 10.82 -39.59 16.61
C VAL A 26 9.61 -39.68 17.55
N GLU A 27 9.07 -40.87 17.79
CA GLU A 27 7.94 -41.08 18.68
C GLU A 27 8.28 -40.83 20.16
N SER A 28 9.56 -41.01 20.52
CA SER A 28 10.07 -40.83 21.89
C SER A 28 10.37 -39.38 22.27
N VAL A 29 10.28 -38.44 21.32
CA VAL A 29 10.61 -37.03 21.55
C VAL A 29 9.50 -36.35 22.36
N ALA A 30 9.87 -35.78 23.52
CA ALA A 30 8.97 -34.97 24.31
C ALA A 30 8.74 -33.61 23.64
N ILE A 31 7.51 -33.35 23.19
CA ILE A 31 7.15 -32.16 22.42
C ILE A 31 6.18 -31.29 23.23
N ASP A 32 6.55 -30.02 23.40
CA ASP A 32 5.66 -28.97 23.91
C ASP A 32 5.49 -27.93 22.79
N GLU A 33 4.38 -28.05 22.04
CA GLU A 33 4.02 -27.16 20.92
C GLU A 33 2.70 -26.45 21.27
N VAL A 34 2.62 -25.15 20.97
CA VAL A 34 1.40 -24.39 21.21
C VAL A 34 0.34 -24.86 20.21
N PRO A 35 -0.81 -25.41 20.67
CA PRO A 35 -1.83 -25.90 19.75
C PRO A 35 -2.43 -24.73 18.97
N GLU A 36 -2.28 -24.77 17.65
CA GLU A 36 -2.91 -23.81 16.74
C GLU A 36 -4.17 -24.39 16.11
N PRO A 37 -5.16 -23.53 15.77
CA PRO A 37 -6.36 -23.99 15.10
C PRO A 37 -6.01 -24.57 13.73
N GLU A 38 -6.67 -25.68 13.38
CA GLU A 38 -6.50 -26.36 12.08
C GLU A 38 -6.84 -25.45 10.89
N SER A 39 -7.70 -24.46 11.10
CA SER A 39 -8.04 -23.44 10.11
C SER A 39 -8.14 -22.06 10.73
N PHE A 40 -7.65 -21.04 10.03
CA PHE A 40 -7.77 -19.64 10.46
C PHE A 40 -8.16 -18.73 9.29
N ARG A 41 -8.71 -17.54 9.60
CA ARG A 41 -9.02 -16.53 8.58
C ARG A 41 -7.76 -15.71 8.30
N SER A 42 -7.14 -15.96 7.15
CA SER A 42 -5.87 -15.32 6.79
C SER A 42 -6.04 -13.84 6.45
N THR A 43 -5.30 -12.97 7.14
CA THR A 43 -5.21 -11.54 6.82
C THR A 43 -4.56 -11.29 5.45
N ALA A 44 -3.75 -12.23 4.97
CA ALA A 44 -3.15 -12.17 3.65
C ALA A 44 -4.19 -12.32 2.53
N ASP A 45 -5.16 -13.21 2.69
CA ASP A 45 -6.22 -13.40 1.70
C ASP A 45 -7.14 -12.19 1.63
N LEU A 46 -7.38 -11.54 2.77
CA LEU A 46 -8.13 -10.29 2.81
C LEU A 46 -7.42 -9.16 2.04
N LEU A 47 -6.09 -9.04 2.19
CA LEU A 47 -5.32 -8.06 1.44
C LEU A 47 -5.38 -8.35 -0.07
N ARG A 48 -5.31 -9.62 -0.46
CA ARG A 48 -5.46 -10.04 -1.86
C ARG A 48 -6.83 -9.64 -2.39
N ILE A 49 -7.91 -9.84 -1.64
CA ILE A 49 -9.27 -9.41 -2.03
C ILE A 49 -9.29 -7.92 -2.35
N LEU A 50 -8.73 -7.07 -1.49
CA LEU A 50 -8.68 -5.62 -1.71
C LEU A 50 -7.90 -5.25 -2.98
N VAL A 51 -6.76 -5.89 -3.22
CA VAL A 51 -5.95 -5.65 -4.42
C VAL A 51 -6.70 -6.12 -5.68
N SER A 52 -7.34 -7.28 -5.63
CA SER A 52 -8.11 -7.83 -6.75
C SER A 52 -9.33 -6.97 -7.07
N LEU A 53 -10.05 -6.46 -6.06
CA LEU A 53 -11.16 -5.52 -6.26
C LEU A 53 -10.69 -4.20 -6.87
N ALA A 54 -9.54 -3.66 -6.43
CA ALA A 54 -8.96 -2.47 -7.03
C ALA A 54 -8.54 -2.70 -8.49
N LEU A 55 -8.04 -3.90 -8.81
CA LEU A 55 -7.70 -4.28 -10.18
C LEU A 55 -8.95 -4.41 -11.06
N VAL A 56 -10.04 -5.00 -10.56
CA VAL A 56 -11.34 -5.02 -11.27
C VAL A 56 -11.81 -3.60 -11.57
N ALA A 57 -11.79 -2.70 -10.58
CA ALA A 57 -12.20 -1.32 -10.78
C ALA A 57 -11.32 -0.58 -11.80
N LEU A 58 -10.00 -0.84 -11.79
CA LEU A 58 -9.07 -0.28 -12.76
C LEU A 58 -9.36 -0.77 -14.18
N VAL A 59 -9.64 -2.06 -14.36
CA VAL A 59 -9.96 -2.67 -15.66
C VAL A 59 -11.27 -2.11 -16.21
N ILE A 60 -12.31 -2.00 -15.37
CA ILE A 60 -13.58 -1.38 -15.74
C ILE A 60 -13.38 0.09 -16.13
N LEU A 61 -12.58 0.85 -15.37
CA LEU A 61 -12.26 2.23 -15.67
C LEU A 61 -11.53 2.37 -17.01
N ALA A 62 -10.53 1.53 -17.26
CA ALA A 62 -9.78 1.52 -18.51
C ALA A 62 -10.69 1.24 -19.72
N GLY A 63 -11.58 0.25 -19.61
CA GLY A 63 -12.59 -0.03 -20.64
C GLY A 63 -13.56 1.12 -20.87
N SER A 64 -13.94 1.85 -19.81
CA SER A 64 -14.85 3.00 -19.94
C SER A 64 -14.23 4.24 -20.59
N VAL A 65 -12.90 4.42 -20.48
CA VAL A 65 -12.18 5.60 -20.99
C VAL A 65 -11.52 5.34 -22.35
N GLY A 66 -11.13 4.09 -22.63
CA GLY A 66 -10.42 3.69 -23.84
C GLY A 66 -11.19 2.65 -24.66
N SER A 67 -12.48 2.89 -24.93
CA SER A 67 -13.29 1.99 -25.76
C SER A 67 -12.67 1.79 -27.14
N GLU A 68 -12.20 2.87 -27.78
CA GLU A 68 -11.48 2.80 -29.07
C GLU A 68 -10.18 2.00 -28.98
N THR A 69 -9.41 2.13 -27.90
CA THR A 69 -8.18 1.35 -27.70
C THR A 69 -8.50 -0.13 -27.49
N THR A 70 -9.56 -0.43 -26.75
CA THR A 70 -9.99 -1.82 -26.47
C THR A 70 -10.46 -2.50 -27.76
N ILE A 71 -11.21 -1.78 -28.60
CA ILE A 71 -11.62 -2.23 -29.92
C ILE A 71 -10.40 -2.39 -30.84
N GLY A 72 -9.45 -1.45 -30.82
CA GLY A 72 -8.21 -1.54 -31.59
C GLY A 72 -7.35 -2.75 -31.23
N ILE A 73 -7.18 -3.07 -29.94
CA ILE A 73 -6.48 -4.29 -29.51
C ILE A 73 -7.18 -5.54 -30.05
N GLN A 74 -8.51 -5.56 -30.07
CA GLN A 74 -9.28 -6.67 -30.61
C GLN A 74 -9.08 -6.82 -32.13
N GLU A 75 -9.12 -5.71 -32.87
CA GLU A 75 -8.88 -5.68 -34.31
C GLU A 75 -7.44 -6.11 -34.67
N ASP A 76 -6.45 -5.71 -33.88
CA ASP A 76 -5.05 -6.13 -34.04
C ASP A 76 -4.87 -7.63 -33.78
N ILE A 77 -5.46 -8.16 -32.71
CA ILE A 77 -5.38 -9.60 -32.39
C ILE A 77 -6.06 -10.44 -33.47
N THR A 78 -7.24 -10.03 -33.93
CA THR A 78 -7.95 -10.74 -35.01
C THR A 78 -7.17 -10.67 -36.32
N THR A 79 -6.61 -9.51 -36.67
CA THR A 79 -5.78 -9.32 -37.86
C THR A 79 -4.49 -10.14 -37.81
N ALA A 80 -3.84 -10.26 -36.65
CA ALA A 80 -2.64 -11.06 -36.48
C ALA A 80 -2.87 -12.56 -36.74
N VAL A 81 -4.12 -13.04 -36.59
CA VAL A 81 -4.47 -14.46 -36.68
C VAL A 81 -5.15 -14.82 -38.01
N THR A 82 -5.49 -13.84 -38.88
CA THR A 82 -6.08 -14.12 -40.20
C THR A 82 -5.19 -14.99 -41.09
N ASN A 83 -3.87 -14.95 -40.90
CA ASN A 83 -2.89 -15.74 -41.66
C ASN A 83 -2.71 -17.18 -41.16
N VAL A 84 -3.35 -17.58 -40.04
CA VAL A 84 -3.24 -18.94 -39.50
C VAL A 84 -4.23 -19.86 -40.23
N PRO A 85 -3.80 -21.05 -40.71
CA PRO A 85 -4.70 -21.99 -41.37
C PRO A 85 -5.89 -22.36 -40.47
N LYS A 86 -7.13 -22.29 -41.01
CA LYS A 86 -8.37 -22.61 -40.28
C LYS A 86 -8.36 -23.98 -39.60
N LEU A 87 -7.66 -24.94 -40.21
CA LEU A 87 -7.49 -26.29 -39.66
C LEU A 87 -6.69 -26.27 -38.35
N VAL A 88 -5.64 -25.45 -38.26
CA VAL A 88 -4.83 -25.28 -37.03
C VAL A 88 -5.65 -24.62 -35.94
N VAL A 89 -6.39 -23.56 -36.26
CA VAL A 89 -7.27 -22.87 -35.30
C VAL A 89 -8.36 -23.81 -34.77
N SER A 90 -9.01 -24.58 -35.65
CA SER A 90 -10.06 -25.54 -35.28
C SER A 90 -9.54 -26.70 -34.43
N LEU A 91 -8.37 -27.25 -34.76
CA LEU A 91 -7.70 -28.29 -33.96
C LEU A 91 -7.28 -27.77 -32.58
N LEU A 92 -6.70 -26.57 -32.52
CA LEU A 92 -6.35 -25.94 -31.25
C LEU A 92 -7.61 -25.63 -30.42
N ALA A 93 -8.70 -25.17 -31.06
CA ALA A 93 -9.96 -24.90 -30.39
C ALA A 93 -10.59 -26.16 -29.79
N THR A 94 -10.66 -27.24 -30.55
CA THR A 94 -11.19 -28.53 -30.08
C THR A 94 -10.33 -29.12 -28.97
N LEU A 95 -9.01 -29.15 -29.15
CA LEU A 95 -8.08 -29.65 -28.14
C LEU A 95 -8.14 -28.83 -26.86
N ASN A 96 -8.20 -27.51 -26.97
CA ASN A 96 -8.24 -26.63 -25.81
C ASN A 96 -9.60 -26.66 -25.10
N THR A 97 -10.71 -26.80 -25.82
CA THR A 97 -12.05 -27.01 -25.23
C THR A 97 -12.09 -28.31 -24.45
N LEU A 98 -11.52 -29.39 -25.01
CA LEU A 98 -11.40 -30.68 -24.32
C LEU A 98 -10.56 -30.55 -23.04
N ILE A 99 -9.39 -29.88 -23.12
CA ILE A 99 -8.54 -29.66 -21.95
C ILE A 99 -9.28 -28.88 -20.87
N VAL A 100 -9.95 -27.78 -21.20
CA VAL A 100 -10.66 -26.96 -20.19
C VAL A 100 -11.84 -27.70 -19.57
N PHE A 101 -12.47 -28.64 -20.27
CA PHE A 101 -13.50 -29.49 -19.67
C PHE A 101 -12.92 -30.61 -18.79
N CYS A 102 -11.83 -31.25 -19.23
CA CYS A 102 -11.15 -32.30 -18.48
C CYS A 102 -10.41 -31.78 -17.24
N LEU A 103 -9.99 -30.52 -17.24
CA LEU A 103 -9.12 -29.95 -16.22
C LEU A 103 -9.81 -29.78 -14.84
N PRO A 104 -11.02 -29.20 -14.70
CA PRO A 104 -11.76 -29.22 -13.44
C PRO A 104 -12.00 -30.63 -12.92
N VAL A 105 -12.31 -31.57 -13.82
CA VAL A 105 -12.50 -32.99 -13.47
C VAL A 105 -11.21 -33.59 -12.92
N TYR A 106 -10.08 -33.34 -13.57
CA TYR A 106 -8.76 -33.77 -13.10
C TYR A 106 -8.45 -33.23 -11.70
N LEU A 107 -8.69 -31.94 -11.47
CA LEU A 107 -8.41 -31.29 -10.18
C LEU A 107 -9.34 -31.79 -9.06
N ILE A 108 -10.63 -31.94 -9.37
CA ILE A 108 -11.62 -32.55 -8.46
C ILE A 108 -11.20 -33.99 -8.11
N ALA A 109 -10.82 -34.79 -9.11
CA ALA A 109 -10.36 -36.15 -8.92
C ALA A 109 -9.07 -36.19 -8.09
N GLU A 110 -8.10 -35.32 -8.36
CA GLU A 110 -6.86 -35.21 -7.60
C GLU A 110 -7.13 -34.85 -6.13
N LEU A 111 -8.01 -33.89 -5.85
CA LEU A 111 -8.39 -33.51 -4.50
C LEU A 111 -9.13 -34.63 -3.75
N ALA A 112 -10.01 -35.35 -4.45
CA ALA A 112 -10.75 -36.49 -3.91
C ALA A 112 -9.81 -37.68 -3.60
N LEU A 113 -8.88 -38.01 -4.51
CA LEU A 113 -7.88 -39.08 -4.33
C LEU A 113 -6.94 -38.77 -3.16
N ARG A 114 -6.59 -37.50 -2.95
CA ARG A 114 -5.80 -37.04 -1.79
C ARG A 114 -6.63 -36.93 -0.50
N LYS A 115 -7.91 -37.32 -0.52
CA LYS A 115 -8.86 -37.25 0.62
C LYS A 115 -8.98 -35.84 1.23
N ARG A 116 -8.76 -34.78 0.44
CA ARG A 116 -8.86 -33.38 0.89
C ARG A 116 -10.28 -32.85 0.73
N TRP A 117 -11.25 -33.51 1.39
CA TRP A 117 -12.68 -33.26 1.21
C TRP A 117 -13.10 -31.81 1.49
N ARG A 118 -12.50 -31.17 2.49
CA ARG A 118 -12.80 -29.77 2.83
C ARG A 118 -12.39 -28.82 1.70
N VAL A 119 -11.18 -28.97 1.16
CA VAL A 119 -10.69 -28.16 0.03
C VAL A 119 -11.50 -28.44 -1.22
N LEU A 120 -11.90 -29.69 -1.46
CA LEU A 120 -12.77 -30.04 -2.57
C LEU A 120 -14.11 -29.30 -2.51
N TRP A 121 -14.83 -29.40 -1.38
CA TRP A 121 -16.15 -28.78 -1.24
C TRP A 121 -16.08 -27.24 -1.29
N THR A 122 -15.05 -26.64 -0.69
CA THR A 122 -14.85 -25.18 -0.74
C THR A 122 -14.50 -24.69 -2.15
N SER A 123 -13.70 -25.44 -2.90
CA SER A 123 -13.35 -25.10 -4.29
C SER A 123 -14.55 -25.25 -5.24
N LEU A 124 -15.36 -26.29 -5.05
CA LEU A 124 -16.62 -26.48 -5.78
C LEU A 124 -17.63 -25.35 -5.48
N ALA A 125 -17.79 -24.99 -4.20
CA ALA A 125 -18.67 -23.88 -3.80
C ALA A 125 -18.21 -22.55 -4.41
N ALA A 126 -16.89 -22.28 -4.42
CA ALA A 126 -16.33 -21.09 -5.04
C ALA A 126 -16.54 -21.06 -6.56
N ALA A 127 -16.33 -22.19 -7.25
CA ALA A 127 -16.58 -22.31 -8.67
C ALA A 127 -18.06 -22.08 -9.03
N ALA A 128 -18.98 -22.68 -8.27
CA ALA A 128 -20.42 -22.51 -8.46
C ALA A 128 -20.86 -21.05 -8.22
N LEU A 129 -20.39 -20.42 -7.13
CA LEU A 129 -20.66 -19.02 -6.85
C LEU A 129 -20.11 -18.08 -7.94
N ALA A 130 -18.90 -18.37 -8.45
CA ALA A 130 -18.30 -17.59 -9.52
C ALA A 130 -19.04 -17.72 -10.85
N LEU A 131 -19.54 -18.93 -11.15
CA LEU A 131 -20.39 -19.17 -12.31
C LEU A 131 -21.69 -18.38 -12.21
N VAL A 132 -22.40 -18.47 -11.08
CA VAL A 132 -23.64 -17.72 -10.85
C VAL A 132 -23.40 -16.22 -10.91
N ALA A 133 -22.32 -15.71 -10.29
CA ALA A 133 -22.00 -14.29 -10.31
C ALA A 133 -21.69 -13.78 -11.71
N ALA A 134 -20.96 -14.54 -12.51
CA ALA A 134 -20.69 -14.19 -13.91
C ALA A 134 -21.96 -14.21 -14.77
N GLU A 135 -22.84 -15.20 -14.57
CA GLU A 135 -24.10 -15.31 -15.32
C GLU A 135 -25.09 -14.18 -14.97
N VAL A 136 -25.22 -13.89 -13.67
CA VAL A 136 -25.99 -12.73 -13.19
C VAL A 136 -25.41 -11.44 -13.77
N PHE A 137 -24.09 -11.26 -13.71
CA PHE A 137 -23.46 -10.07 -14.30
C PHE A 137 -23.71 -9.98 -15.81
N ALA A 138 -23.58 -11.08 -16.56
CA ALA A 138 -23.81 -11.10 -17.99
C ALA A 138 -25.27 -10.82 -18.36
N SER A 139 -26.23 -11.32 -17.56
CA SER A 139 -27.67 -11.13 -17.79
C SER A 139 -28.13 -9.71 -17.55
N TYR A 140 -27.63 -9.08 -16.48
CA TYR A 140 -28.02 -7.71 -16.10
C TYR A 140 -27.07 -6.65 -16.65
N ALA A 141 -25.93 -7.02 -17.26
CA ALA A 141 -24.98 -6.07 -17.84
C ALA A 141 -25.63 -5.09 -18.85
N PRO A 142 -26.52 -5.49 -19.77
CA PRO A 142 -27.16 -4.54 -20.69
C PRO A 142 -28.04 -3.49 -20.00
N GLU A 143 -28.61 -3.84 -18.84
CA GLU A 143 -29.44 -2.94 -18.03
C GLU A 143 -28.58 -2.09 -17.07
N LEU A 144 -27.47 -2.65 -16.61
CA LEU A 144 -26.57 -2.09 -15.60
C LEU A 144 -25.38 -1.32 -16.20
N LEU A 145 -25.13 -1.40 -17.50
CA LEU A 145 -23.96 -0.80 -18.17
C LEU A 145 -24.39 0.13 -19.31
N ALA A 146 -23.81 1.34 -19.36
CA ALA A 146 -24.04 2.27 -20.47
C ALA A 146 -23.22 1.89 -21.70
N GLY A 147 -23.71 2.29 -22.88
CA GLY A 147 -23.22 1.92 -24.22
C GLY A 147 -21.70 1.73 -24.32
N GLY A 148 -20.89 2.77 -24.10
CA GLY A 148 -19.43 2.66 -24.32
C GLY A 148 -18.69 1.60 -23.47
N LEU A 149 -19.14 1.31 -22.24
CA LEU A 149 -18.56 0.23 -21.43
C LEU A 149 -19.15 -1.13 -21.83
N LEU A 150 -20.45 -1.17 -22.14
CA LEU A 150 -21.10 -2.37 -22.66
C LEU A 150 -20.41 -2.80 -23.97
N ASP A 151 -20.21 -1.88 -24.91
CA ASP A 151 -19.53 -2.09 -26.20
C ASP A 151 -18.06 -2.51 -26.05
N SER A 152 -17.43 -2.21 -24.91
CA SER A 152 -16.06 -2.66 -24.61
C SER A 152 -16.04 -4.08 -24.01
N LEU A 153 -17.15 -4.52 -23.42
CA LEU A 153 -17.32 -5.85 -22.82
C LEU A 153 -18.02 -6.83 -23.76
N THR A 154 -18.86 -6.35 -24.66
CA THR A 154 -19.65 -7.14 -25.60
C THR A 154 -19.29 -6.80 -27.03
N GLN A 155 -19.51 -7.73 -27.95
CA GLN A 155 -19.35 -7.49 -29.39
C GLN A 155 -20.46 -8.19 -30.17
N PRO A 156 -20.76 -7.77 -31.41
CA PRO A 156 -21.75 -8.44 -32.24
C PRO A 156 -21.35 -9.89 -32.55
N LEU A 157 -22.31 -10.82 -32.48
CA LEU A 157 -22.08 -12.20 -32.88
C LEU A 157 -21.89 -12.31 -34.40
N ILE A 158 -20.89 -13.08 -34.84
CA ILE A 158 -20.64 -13.34 -36.26
C ILE A 158 -21.83 -14.12 -36.86
N GLY A 159 -22.60 -13.48 -37.75
CA GLY A 159 -23.66 -14.12 -38.54
C GLY A 159 -25.04 -14.22 -37.88
N GLY A 160 -25.32 -13.46 -36.82
CA GLY A 160 -26.64 -13.47 -36.16
C GLY A 160 -27.04 -12.14 -35.50
N SER A 161 -28.27 -12.09 -34.97
CA SER A 161 -28.78 -10.97 -34.16
C SER A 161 -28.50 -11.22 -32.68
N GLY A 162 -27.51 -10.55 -32.12
CA GLY A 162 -27.17 -10.63 -30.69
C GLY A 162 -25.75 -10.15 -30.36
N GLN A 163 -25.48 -9.97 -29.07
CA GLN A 163 -24.16 -9.61 -28.56
C GLN A 163 -23.56 -10.75 -27.73
N THR A 164 -22.23 -10.79 -27.65
CA THR A 164 -21.51 -11.72 -26.77
C THR A 164 -21.78 -11.38 -25.29
N PRO A 165 -21.70 -12.36 -24.38
CA PRO A 165 -21.83 -12.10 -22.94
C PRO A 165 -20.78 -11.11 -22.40
N ALA A 166 -21.17 -10.29 -21.43
CA ALA A 166 -20.25 -9.35 -20.75
C ALA A 166 -19.33 -10.03 -19.72
N ALA A 167 -19.63 -11.28 -19.35
CA ALA A 167 -18.77 -12.14 -18.55
C ALA A 167 -19.01 -13.62 -18.90
N PHE A 168 -18.03 -14.46 -18.58
CA PHE A 168 -18.01 -15.88 -18.92
C PHE A 168 -17.83 -16.72 -17.65
N GLY A 169 -18.89 -17.46 -17.29
CA GLY A 169 -18.92 -18.28 -16.08
C GLY A 169 -17.82 -19.33 -15.99
N LEU A 170 -17.39 -19.92 -17.12
CA LEU A 170 -16.31 -20.91 -17.14
C LEU A 170 -14.96 -20.32 -16.68
N PHE A 171 -14.60 -19.14 -17.18
CA PHE A 171 -13.36 -18.46 -16.80
C PHE A 171 -13.39 -18.03 -15.33
N ALA A 172 -14.54 -17.54 -14.87
CA ALA A 172 -14.75 -17.18 -13.46
C ALA A 172 -14.67 -18.42 -12.55
N ALA A 173 -15.31 -19.53 -12.92
CA ALA A 173 -15.32 -20.76 -12.15
C ALA A 173 -13.94 -21.40 -12.02
N VAL A 174 -13.19 -21.52 -13.13
CA VAL A 174 -11.83 -22.08 -13.12
C VAL A 174 -10.88 -21.18 -12.33
N SER A 175 -10.98 -19.86 -12.49
CA SER A 175 -10.20 -18.90 -11.70
C SER A 175 -10.52 -19.01 -10.19
N ALA A 176 -11.78 -19.13 -9.81
CA ALA A 176 -12.20 -19.31 -8.41
C ALA A 176 -11.67 -20.62 -7.81
N LEU A 177 -11.79 -21.72 -8.55
CA LEU A 177 -11.30 -23.04 -8.15
C LEU A 177 -9.77 -23.01 -7.92
N MET A 178 -9.01 -22.47 -8.88
CA MET A 178 -7.56 -22.28 -8.76
C MET A 178 -7.15 -21.41 -7.57
N THR A 179 -7.96 -20.41 -7.27
CA THR A 179 -7.68 -19.47 -6.18
C THR A 179 -7.85 -20.10 -4.80
N VAL A 180 -8.88 -20.94 -4.64
CA VAL A 180 -9.06 -21.72 -3.39
C VAL A 180 -7.95 -22.75 -3.24
N GLU A 181 -7.61 -23.45 -4.32
CA GLU A 181 -6.67 -24.56 -4.30
C GLU A 181 -5.19 -24.14 -4.18
N GLY A 182 -4.84 -22.90 -4.57
CA GLY A 182 -3.46 -22.41 -4.76
C GLY A 182 -2.48 -22.53 -3.59
N SER A 183 -2.88 -23.05 -2.42
CA SER A 183 -1.97 -23.48 -1.35
C SER A 183 -1.46 -24.93 -1.50
N GLY A 184 -2.11 -25.82 -2.27
CA GLY A 184 -1.79 -27.25 -2.33
C GLY A 184 -1.37 -27.81 -3.70
N THR A 185 -1.55 -27.06 -4.79
CA THR A 185 -1.22 -27.51 -6.15
C THR A 185 0.25 -27.39 -6.49
N ARG A 186 0.73 -28.31 -7.35
CA ARG A 186 2.08 -28.23 -7.91
C ARG A 186 2.19 -26.98 -8.80
N PRO A 187 3.31 -26.25 -8.74
CA PRO A 187 3.50 -25.04 -9.56
C PRO A 187 3.38 -25.33 -11.05
N ARG A 188 3.76 -26.56 -11.49
CA ARG A 188 3.60 -27.00 -12.88
C ARG A 188 2.13 -27.10 -13.31
N THR A 189 1.25 -27.66 -12.47
CA THR A 189 -0.19 -27.77 -12.77
C THR A 189 -0.81 -26.38 -12.91
N LEU A 190 -0.45 -25.44 -12.03
CA LEU A 190 -0.92 -24.06 -12.12
C LEU A 190 -0.51 -23.40 -13.44
N VAL A 191 0.75 -23.56 -13.86
CA VAL A 191 1.23 -23.01 -15.14
C VAL A 191 0.45 -23.60 -16.32
N VAL A 192 0.22 -24.92 -16.33
CA VAL A 192 -0.57 -25.58 -17.38
C VAL A 192 -2.00 -25.04 -17.41
N VAL A 193 -2.67 -24.96 -16.25
CA VAL A 193 -4.06 -24.46 -16.16
C VAL A 193 -4.16 -23.03 -16.70
N TRP A 194 -3.30 -22.12 -16.23
CA TRP A 194 -3.32 -20.73 -16.67
C TRP A 194 -2.95 -20.58 -18.14
N SER A 195 -2.04 -21.42 -18.65
CA SER A 195 -1.68 -21.43 -20.08
C SER A 195 -2.84 -21.91 -20.95
N CYS A 196 -3.57 -22.96 -20.54
CA CYS A 196 -4.77 -23.45 -21.24
C CYS A 196 -5.92 -22.43 -21.18
N LEU A 197 -6.12 -21.79 -20.03
CA LEU A 197 -7.13 -20.74 -19.88
C LEU A 197 -6.79 -19.51 -20.72
N LEU A 198 -5.52 -19.11 -20.81
CA LEU A 198 -5.05 -18.06 -21.72
C LEU A 198 -5.23 -18.45 -23.20
N ALA A 199 -4.88 -19.68 -23.57
CA ALA A 199 -5.13 -20.20 -24.91
C ALA A 199 -6.63 -20.19 -25.25
N LEU A 200 -7.50 -20.51 -24.29
CA LEU A 200 -8.95 -20.45 -24.47
C LEU A 200 -9.44 -19.03 -24.66
N ALA A 201 -8.94 -18.11 -23.85
CA ALA A 201 -9.24 -16.69 -23.98
C ALA A 201 -8.89 -16.18 -25.38
N LEU A 202 -7.69 -16.50 -25.88
CA LEU A 202 -7.26 -16.13 -27.23
C LEU A 202 -8.17 -16.72 -28.31
N LEU A 203 -8.54 -18.00 -28.20
CA LEU A 203 -9.45 -18.64 -29.15
C LEU A 203 -10.85 -18.00 -29.15
N PHE A 204 -11.39 -17.65 -27.98
CA PHE A 204 -12.67 -16.94 -27.88
C PHE A 204 -12.61 -15.54 -28.49
N ILE A 205 -11.48 -14.86 -28.38
CA ILE A 205 -11.23 -13.58 -29.03
C ILE A 205 -11.18 -13.75 -30.55
N ILE A 206 -10.39 -14.72 -31.04
CA ILE A 206 -10.21 -15.00 -32.47
C ILE A 206 -11.53 -15.39 -33.15
N ASP A 207 -12.34 -16.23 -32.49
CA ASP A 207 -13.66 -16.66 -32.99
C ASP A 207 -14.73 -15.55 -32.88
N GLY A 208 -14.40 -14.36 -32.39
CA GLY A 208 -15.36 -13.28 -32.16
C GLY A 208 -16.42 -13.61 -31.11
N ARG A 209 -16.14 -14.55 -30.19
CA ARG A 209 -17.05 -14.99 -29.12
C ARG A 209 -16.89 -14.23 -27.81
N ALA A 210 -15.79 -13.52 -27.63
CA ALA A 210 -15.55 -12.71 -26.44
C ALA A 210 -14.67 -11.49 -26.72
N THR A 211 -14.83 -10.45 -25.91
CA THR A 211 -13.88 -9.34 -25.83
C THR A 211 -12.76 -9.67 -24.83
N PRO A 212 -11.55 -9.11 -24.99
CA PRO A 212 -10.45 -9.31 -24.04
C PRO A 212 -10.82 -8.80 -22.64
N LEU A 213 -11.59 -7.71 -22.60
CA LEU A 213 -12.05 -7.08 -21.37
C LEU A 213 -13.03 -7.97 -20.59
N ALA A 214 -14.01 -8.58 -21.27
CA ALA A 214 -14.96 -9.48 -20.62
C ALA A 214 -14.27 -10.72 -20.03
N LEU A 215 -13.29 -11.28 -20.74
CA LEU A 215 -12.50 -12.42 -20.25
C LEU A 215 -11.66 -12.05 -19.04
N LEU A 216 -11.01 -10.88 -19.07
CA LEU A 216 -10.21 -10.37 -17.96
C LEU A 216 -11.09 -10.12 -16.72
N VAL A 217 -12.24 -9.47 -16.88
CA VAL A 217 -13.22 -9.25 -15.80
C VAL A 217 -13.69 -10.59 -15.23
N SER A 218 -13.99 -11.57 -16.08
CA SER A 218 -14.43 -12.90 -15.65
C SER A 218 -13.39 -13.60 -14.77
N VAL A 219 -12.12 -13.57 -15.17
CA VAL A 219 -11.01 -14.16 -14.40
C VAL A 219 -10.84 -13.44 -13.06
N LEU A 220 -10.91 -12.11 -13.04
CA LEU A 220 -10.74 -11.32 -11.82
C LEU A 220 -11.90 -11.49 -10.83
N VAL A 221 -13.14 -11.53 -11.32
CA VAL A 221 -14.33 -11.81 -10.51
C VAL A 221 -14.23 -13.20 -9.90
N GLY A 222 -13.85 -14.21 -10.70
CA GLY A 222 -13.56 -15.55 -10.21
C GLY A 222 -12.51 -15.57 -9.11
N HIS A 223 -11.42 -14.82 -9.28
CA HIS A 223 -10.36 -14.70 -8.29
C HIS A 223 -10.85 -14.06 -6.98
N VAL A 224 -11.64 -12.98 -7.05
CA VAL A 224 -12.24 -12.34 -5.88
C VAL A 224 -13.16 -13.31 -5.13
N ILE A 225 -14.04 -14.03 -5.84
CA ILE A 225 -14.98 -14.99 -5.24
C ILE A 225 -14.22 -16.16 -4.61
N GLY A 226 -13.19 -16.69 -5.28
CA GLY A 226 -12.33 -17.73 -4.73
C GLY A 226 -11.66 -17.29 -3.42
N LEU A 227 -11.13 -16.07 -3.36
CA LEU A 227 -10.54 -15.54 -2.13
C LEU A 227 -11.58 -15.31 -1.02
N LEU A 228 -12.78 -14.83 -1.36
CA LEU A 228 -13.88 -14.62 -0.40
C LEU A 228 -14.33 -15.93 0.23
N VAL A 229 -14.55 -16.97 -0.58
CA VAL A 229 -14.94 -18.30 -0.10
C VAL A 229 -13.83 -18.92 0.74
N ARG A 230 -12.58 -18.83 0.29
CA ARG A 230 -11.41 -19.31 1.04
C ARG A 230 -11.25 -18.58 2.38
N TYR A 231 -11.46 -17.28 2.42
CA TYR A 231 -11.42 -16.49 3.65
C TYR A 231 -12.57 -16.85 4.60
N ALA A 232 -13.78 -17.07 4.07
CA ALA A 232 -14.96 -17.45 4.86
C ALA A 232 -14.83 -18.86 5.45
N ALA A 233 -14.40 -19.83 4.64
CA ALA A 233 -14.20 -21.22 5.03
C ALA A 233 -12.95 -21.43 5.92
N GLY A 234 -12.03 -20.46 5.92
CA GLY A 234 -10.76 -20.51 6.62
C GLY A 234 -9.69 -21.24 5.79
N THR A 235 -8.46 -20.73 5.85
CA THR A 235 -7.29 -21.41 5.28
C THR A 235 -6.82 -22.50 6.22
N GLU A 236 -6.63 -23.72 5.69
CA GLU A 236 -5.93 -24.80 6.39
C GLU A 236 -4.55 -24.32 6.80
N ASN A 237 -4.15 -24.59 8.03
CA ASN A 237 -2.83 -24.22 8.54
C ASN A 237 -1.78 -25.14 7.90
N PRO A 238 -0.92 -24.68 6.97
CA PRO A 238 0.06 -25.54 6.31
C PRO A 238 1.33 -25.72 7.15
N ARG A 239 1.30 -25.30 8.42
CA ARG A 239 2.45 -25.38 9.30
C ARG A 239 2.80 -26.82 9.60
N VAL A 240 4.08 -27.11 9.49
CA VAL A 240 4.62 -28.40 9.87
C VAL A 240 4.70 -28.50 11.39
N GLY A 241 4.18 -29.58 11.97
CA GLY A 241 4.25 -29.83 13.41
C GLY A 241 5.67 -30.16 13.88
N ALA A 242 5.94 -29.92 15.17
CA ALA A 242 7.25 -30.10 15.80
C ALA A 242 7.82 -31.52 15.60
N ARG A 243 6.95 -32.55 15.54
CA ARG A 243 7.38 -33.94 15.33
C ARG A 243 8.06 -34.18 13.99
N LYS A 244 7.49 -33.63 12.90
CA LYS A 244 8.11 -33.72 11.56
C LYS A 244 9.40 -32.91 11.50
N ILE A 245 9.47 -31.79 12.23
CA ILE A 245 10.72 -31.01 12.34
C ILE A 245 11.80 -31.82 13.05
N ALA A 246 11.46 -32.49 14.16
CA ALA A 246 12.39 -33.36 14.88
C ALA A 246 12.87 -34.54 14.00
N GLU A 247 11.97 -35.12 13.19
CA GLU A 247 12.34 -36.15 12.20
C GLU A 247 13.36 -35.63 11.19
N ALA A 248 13.12 -34.46 10.60
CA ALA A 248 14.02 -33.86 9.62
C ALA A 248 15.40 -33.52 10.23
N LEU A 249 15.44 -33.04 11.48
CA LEU A 249 16.68 -32.77 12.20
C LEU A 249 17.44 -34.06 12.57
N GLY A 250 16.71 -35.14 12.88
CA GLY A 250 17.33 -36.46 13.12
C GLY A 250 18.03 -37.04 11.89
N ARG A 251 17.54 -36.75 10.67
CA ARG A 251 18.19 -37.15 9.41
C ARG A 251 19.56 -36.49 9.18
N VAL A 252 19.81 -35.36 9.83
CA VAL A 252 21.10 -34.64 9.81
C VAL A 252 21.85 -34.80 11.14
N GLU A 253 21.63 -35.92 11.82
CA GLU A 253 22.28 -36.33 13.08
C GLU A 253 21.97 -35.46 14.31
N LEU A 254 21.03 -34.50 14.22
CA LEU A 254 20.57 -33.72 15.37
C LEU A 254 19.36 -34.39 16.03
N LYS A 255 19.63 -35.49 16.74
CA LYS A 255 18.63 -36.37 17.38
C LYS A 255 18.02 -35.74 18.64
N ALA A 256 16.81 -35.17 18.50
CA ALA A 256 16.09 -34.51 19.59
C ALA A 256 15.58 -35.51 20.64
N VAL A 257 15.66 -35.15 21.92
CA VAL A 257 15.00 -35.82 23.05
C VAL A 257 13.84 -34.96 23.55
N THR A 258 14.03 -33.64 23.58
CA THR A 258 12.99 -32.68 23.99
C THR A 258 12.96 -31.52 23.00
N MET A 259 11.75 -31.07 22.66
CA MET A 259 11.52 -29.95 21.76
C MET A 259 10.39 -29.06 22.30
N VAL A 260 10.70 -27.80 22.60
CA VAL A 260 9.76 -26.84 23.21
C VAL A 260 9.62 -25.62 22.32
N GLN A 261 8.40 -25.27 21.91
CA GLN A 261 8.14 -24.05 21.15
C GLN A 261 8.30 -22.81 22.03
N LEU A 262 9.03 -21.81 21.53
CA LEU A 262 9.11 -20.51 22.19
C LEU A 262 7.81 -19.71 21.94
N PRO A 263 7.27 -19.02 22.97
CA PRO A 263 5.99 -18.32 22.86
C PRO A 263 6.03 -17.08 21.94
N VAL A 264 7.23 -16.56 21.66
CA VAL A 264 7.43 -15.40 20.79
C VAL A 264 7.99 -15.86 19.45
N GLU A 265 7.26 -15.60 18.36
CA GLU A 265 7.76 -15.83 17.01
C GLU A 265 8.81 -14.79 16.61
N SER A 266 9.86 -15.24 15.94
CA SER A 266 10.88 -14.36 15.40
C SER A 266 10.44 -13.74 14.06
N LYS A 267 11.25 -12.80 13.54
CA LYS A 267 11.05 -12.25 12.17
C LYS A 267 11.02 -13.36 11.10
N LEU A 268 11.84 -14.40 11.29
CA LEU A 268 12.00 -15.51 10.34
C LEU A 268 10.85 -16.52 10.46
N GLY A 269 10.28 -16.68 11.66
CA GLY A 269 9.14 -17.57 11.91
C GLY A 269 9.15 -18.15 13.31
N ARG A 270 8.52 -19.31 13.49
CA ARG A 270 8.46 -20.03 14.77
C ARG A 270 9.85 -20.45 15.24
N GLN A 271 10.05 -20.47 16.54
CA GLN A 271 11.28 -20.94 17.17
C GLN A 271 11.00 -22.07 18.14
N PHE A 272 11.91 -23.02 18.20
CA PHE A 272 11.90 -24.12 19.16
C PHE A 272 13.24 -24.18 19.88
N THR A 273 13.22 -24.66 21.11
CA THR A 273 14.42 -25.11 21.81
C THR A 273 14.47 -26.63 21.75
N LEU A 274 15.61 -27.17 21.37
CA LEU A 274 15.87 -28.60 21.20
C LEU A 274 16.99 -29.02 22.16
N LEU A 275 16.83 -30.19 22.79
CA LEU A 275 17.86 -30.86 23.59
C LEU A 275 18.12 -32.24 22.98
N THR A 276 19.38 -32.59 22.71
CA THR A 276 19.79 -33.92 22.24
C THR A 276 20.19 -34.83 23.40
N ALA A 277 20.28 -36.14 23.15
CA ALA A 277 20.75 -37.12 24.14
C ALA A 277 22.19 -36.85 24.60
N ASP A 278 23.02 -36.29 23.71
CA ASP A 278 24.41 -35.91 23.99
C ASP A 278 24.53 -34.61 24.81
N GLY A 279 23.41 -34.05 25.27
CA GLY A 279 23.35 -32.80 26.02
C GLY A 279 23.46 -31.54 25.16
N THR A 280 23.51 -31.66 23.83
CA THR A 280 23.56 -30.49 22.94
C THR A 280 22.24 -29.75 22.98
N ARG A 281 22.29 -28.47 23.31
CA ARG A 281 21.13 -27.57 23.27
C ARG A 281 21.16 -26.72 22.03
N ALA A 282 20.04 -26.65 21.33
CA ALA A 282 19.91 -25.89 20.09
C ALA A 282 18.66 -25.00 20.09
N ARG A 283 18.76 -23.83 19.45
CA ARG A 283 17.64 -23.02 19.02
C ARG A 283 17.35 -23.36 17.57
N VAL A 284 16.17 -23.91 17.32
CA VAL A 284 15.68 -24.26 15.98
C VAL A 284 14.80 -23.13 15.47
N GLN A 285 15.11 -22.61 14.29
CA GLN A 285 14.31 -21.62 13.58
C GLN A 285 13.59 -22.29 12.41
N VAL A 286 12.27 -22.09 12.34
CA VAL A 286 11.43 -22.61 11.25
C VAL A 286 11.10 -21.50 10.27
N LEU A 287 11.30 -21.77 8.98
CA LEU A 287 11.01 -20.89 7.86
C LEU A 287 9.76 -21.39 7.13
N ASP A 288 8.59 -21.00 7.63
CA ASP A 288 7.31 -21.36 7.02
C ASP A 288 7.03 -20.50 5.75
N PRO A 289 6.51 -21.10 4.66
CA PRO A 289 6.25 -20.42 3.38
C PRO A 289 5.10 -19.40 3.45
N ASP A 290 4.15 -19.58 4.36
CA ASP A 290 2.77 -19.08 4.20
C ASP A 290 2.51 -17.64 4.68
N ARG A 291 3.57 -16.89 5.02
CA ARG A 291 3.48 -15.45 5.35
C ARG A 291 3.88 -14.53 4.19
N GLY A 292 3.97 -15.08 2.98
CA GLY A 292 4.44 -14.40 1.77
C GLY A 292 3.75 -13.07 1.43
N ALA A 293 2.42 -12.96 1.44
CA ALA A 293 1.76 -11.76 0.90
C ALA A 293 1.96 -10.48 1.74
N LEU A 294 1.83 -10.57 3.07
CA LEU A 294 2.09 -9.45 3.98
C LEU A 294 3.58 -9.11 4.04
N ARG A 295 4.46 -10.11 3.86
CA ARG A 295 5.91 -9.90 3.73
C ARG A 295 6.21 -9.16 2.42
N VAL A 296 5.75 -9.66 1.27
CA VAL A 296 5.96 -9.04 -0.06
C VAL A 296 5.45 -7.60 -0.08
N LEU A 297 4.27 -7.29 0.47
CA LEU A 297 3.78 -5.91 0.52
C LEU A 297 4.65 -5.00 1.41
N ARG A 298 5.02 -5.46 2.63
CA ARG A 298 5.94 -4.72 3.50
C ARG A 298 7.34 -4.57 2.89
N GLN A 299 7.74 -5.51 2.04
CA GLN A 299 9.02 -5.54 1.36
C GLN A 299 9.03 -4.58 0.17
N LEU A 300 8.01 -4.62 -0.69
CA LEU A 300 7.84 -3.70 -1.81
C LEU A 300 7.82 -2.24 -1.31
N THR A 301 7.07 -1.99 -0.24
CA THR A 301 7.06 -0.65 0.39
C THR A 301 8.41 -0.24 0.97
N ARG A 302 9.23 -1.17 1.46
CA ARG A 302 10.59 -0.87 1.97
C ARG A 302 11.59 -0.63 0.85
N VAL A 303 11.56 -1.46 -0.21
CA VAL A 303 12.40 -1.32 -1.42
C VAL A 303 12.07 -0.04 -2.18
N LEU A 304 10.79 0.34 -2.26
CA LEU A 304 10.37 1.59 -2.88
C LEU A 304 10.71 2.83 -2.04
N ARG A 305 10.83 2.71 -0.71
CA ARG A 305 11.09 3.84 0.20
C ARG A 305 12.57 4.12 0.43
N VAL A 306 13.40 3.07 0.48
CA VAL A 306 14.80 3.19 0.90
C VAL A 306 15.73 2.86 -0.26
N ARG A 307 16.87 3.56 -0.38
CA ARG A 307 17.89 3.21 -1.38
C ARG A 307 18.36 1.75 -1.18
N THR A 308 18.53 0.98 -2.26
CA THR A 308 18.81 -0.49 -2.23
C THR A 308 20.06 -0.88 -1.43
N TRP A 309 20.98 0.05 -1.15
CA TRP A 309 22.19 -0.17 -0.37
C TRP A 309 21.96 -0.20 1.16
N VAL A 310 20.79 0.20 1.65
CA VAL A 310 20.48 0.27 3.10
C VAL A 310 19.67 -0.93 3.57
N THR A 311 19.11 -1.72 2.65
CA THR A 311 18.33 -2.91 2.99
C THR A 311 18.53 -3.99 1.94
N ARG A 312 19.01 -5.14 2.37
CA ARG A 312 19.17 -6.33 1.54
C ARG A 312 17.85 -6.69 0.85
N THR A 313 17.90 -7.00 -0.45
CA THR A 313 16.75 -7.55 -1.17
C THR A 313 16.42 -8.92 -0.56
N PRO A 314 15.24 -9.09 0.04
CA PRO A 314 14.89 -10.36 0.66
C PRO A 314 14.74 -11.44 -0.40
N SER A 315 15.29 -12.62 -0.15
CA SER A 315 15.07 -13.78 -1.02
C SER A 315 13.72 -14.42 -0.72
N LEU A 316 12.93 -14.67 -1.76
CA LEU A 316 11.63 -15.36 -1.63
C LEU A 316 11.79 -16.88 -1.40
N SER A 317 12.99 -17.42 -1.61
CA SER A 317 13.31 -18.82 -1.35
C SER A 317 13.71 -19.01 0.12
N ALA A 318 13.06 -19.95 0.81
CA ALA A 318 13.46 -20.36 2.16
C ALA A 318 14.87 -20.96 2.18
N ARG A 319 15.29 -21.65 1.11
CA ARG A 319 16.64 -22.21 0.98
C ARG A 319 17.70 -21.12 0.92
N VAL A 320 17.45 -20.07 0.14
CA VAL A 320 18.34 -18.90 0.10
C VAL A 320 18.39 -18.23 1.47
N GLN A 321 17.26 -18.13 2.20
CA GLN A 321 17.27 -17.57 3.56
C GLN A 321 18.14 -18.38 4.54
N VAL A 322 18.08 -19.71 4.49
CA VAL A 322 18.97 -20.57 5.30
C VAL A 322 20.43 -20.32 4.95
N GLN A 323 20.78 -20.29 3.65
CA GLN A 323 22.14 -19.99 3.20
C GLN A 323 22.59 -18.60 3.67
N GLN A 324 21.71 -17.60 3.56
CA GLN A 324 21.97 -16.23 4.00
C GLN A 324 22.16 -16.12 5.52
N ALA A 325 21.55 -17.01 6.30
CA ALA A 325 21.73 -17.08 7.75
C ALA A 325 23.02 -17.83 8.14
N ALA A 326 23.34 -18.92 7.44
CA ALA A 326 24.47 -19.78 7.76
C ALA A 326 25.82 -19.11 7.47
N VAL A 327 25.98 -18.49 6.30
CA VAL A 327 27.30 -18.00 5.85
C VAL A 327 27.89 -16.90 6.75
N PRO A 328 27.14 -15.85 7.17
CA PRO A 328 27.67 -14.87 8.12
C PRO A 328 28.05 -15.49 9.46
N ALA A 329 27.24 -16.43 9.97
CA ALA A 329 27.50 -17.12 11.23
C ALA A 329 28.80 -17.94 11.18
N LEU A 330 29.01 -18.68 10.08
CA LEU A 330 30.24 -19.44 9.86
C LEU A 330 31.47 -18.53 9.67
N MET A 331 31.35 -17.45 8.88
CA MET A 331 32.46 -16.52 8.65
C MET A 331 32.88 -15.77 9.92
N ALA A 332 31.93 -15.30 10.73
CA ALA A 332 32.28 -14.66 12.00
C ALA A 332 32.91 -15.64 12.98
N ARG A 333 32.47 -16.91 12.98
CA ARG A 333 33.07 -17.94 13.81
C ARG A 333 34.51 -18.24 13.39
N GLU A 334 34.77 -18.33 12.09
CA GLU A 334 36.12 -18.48 11.53
C GLU A 334 37.03 -17.31 11.96
N ALA A 335 36.48 -16.09 11.96
CA ALA A 335 37.13 -14.89 12.49
C ALA A 335 37.26 -14.83 14.03
N GLN A 336 36.97 -15.94 14.72
CA GLN A 336 37.04 -16.07 16.18
C GLN A 336 36.13 -15.07 16.92
N VAL A 337 35.03 -14.65 16.29
CA VAL A 337 33.96 -13.91 16.96
C VAL A 337 33.17 -14.89 17.83
N ARG A 338 32.85 -14.48 19.05
CA ARG A 338 32.02 -15.29 19.97
C ARG A 338 30.56 -15.17 19.56
N THR A 339 30.10 -16.10 18.74
CA THR A 339 28.71 -16.24 18.27
C THR A 339 28.28 -17.70 18.42
N PRO A 340 26.98 -17.99 18.65
CA PRO A 340 26.46 -19.35 18.63
C PRO A 340 26.85 -20.11 17.35
N ARG A 341 27.19 -21.39 17.49
CA ARG A 341 27.57 -22.24 16.35
C ARG A 341 26.34 -22.59 15.52
N PHE A 342 26.44 -22.46 14.20
CA PHE A 342 25.44 -23.02 13.29
C PHE A 342 25.59 -24.56 13.28
N LEU A 343 24.59 -25.28 13.77
CA LEU A 343 24.68 -26.73 13.98
C LEU A 343 24.23 -27.52 12.76
N ALA A 344 23.04 -27.20 12.24
CA ALA A 344 22.44 -27.98 11.17
C ALA A 344 21.38 -27.18 10.40
N ALA A 345 21.10 -27.61 9.18
CA ALA A 345 19.92 -27.21 8.43
C ALA A 345 19.27 -28.43 7.78
N ALA A 346 17.95 -28.50 7.78
CA ALA A 346 17.20 -29.62 7.24
C ALA A 346 15.96 -29.15 6.48
N GLU A 347 15.61 -29.89 5.44
CA GLU A 347 14.35 -29.77 4.71
C GLU A 347 13.32 -30.68 5.37
N VAL A 348 12.20 -30.08 5.77
CA VAL A 348 11.12 -30.83 6.43
C VAL A 348 10.10 -31.31 5.41
N ASP A 349 9.75 -30.44 4.46
CA ASP A 349 8.95 -30.73 3.27
C ASP A 349 9.34 -29.78 2.12
N ASP A 350 8.70 -29.90 0.96
CA ASP A 350 8.97 -29.12 -0.26
C ASP A 350 8.93 -27.58 -0.06
N ARG A 351 8.41 -27.08 1.06
CA ARG A 351 8.21 -25.64 1.30
C ARG A 351 8.72 -25.14 2.65
N THR A 352 9.11 -26.03 3.56
CA THR A 352 9.50 -25.72 4.93
C THR A 352 10.93 -26.16 5.18
N LEU A 353 11.76 -25.18 5.55
CA LEU A 353 13.14 -25.41 5.93
C LEU A 353 13.34 -25.01 7.38
N VAL A 354 14.26 -25.71 8.03
CA VAL A 354 14.66 -25.43 9.41
C VAL A 354 16.17 -25.31 9.48
N PHE A 355 16.63 -24.50 10.41
CA PHE A 355 18.03 -24.50 10.82
C PHE A 355 18.14 -24.43 12.33
N ALA A 356 19.21 -25.00 12.86
CA ALA A 356 19.49 -25.12 14.27
C ALA A 356 20.81 -24.41 14.59
N GLU A 357 20.79 -23.54 15.59
CA GLU A 357 21.96 -22.89 16.17
C GLU A 357 22.16 -23.37 17.58
N GLU A 358 23.40 -23.40 18.05
CA GLU A 358 23.72 -23.74 19.42
C GLU A 358 23.05 -22.77 20.40
N ARG A 359 22.60 -23.28 21.54
CA ARG A 359 22.09 -22.48 22.64
C ARG A 359 22.89 -22.76 23.91
N PRO A 360 23.98 -22.02 24.16
CA PRO A 360 24.75 -22.18 25.40
C PRO A 360 23.88 -21.87 26.63
N GLU A 361 24.01 -22.68 27.70
CA GLU A 361 23.18 -22.56 28.91
C GLU A 361 23.42 -21.26 29.69
N GLU A 362 24.66 -20.79 29.62
CA GLU A 362 25.21 -19.78 30.54
C GLU A 362 25.07 -18.36 30.01
N LEU A 363 24.48 -18.18 28.83
CA LEU A 363 24.37 -16.87 28.20
C LEU A 363 23.20 -16.08 28.75
N ARG A 364 23.52 -14.95 29.37
CA ARG A 364 22.55 -13.94 29.80
C ARG A 364 22.67 -12.69 28.94
N VAL A 365 21.54 -12.23 28.43
CA VAL A 365 21.48 -11.02 27.59
C VAL A 365 21.78 -9.79 28.45
N LEU A 366 22.57 -8.85 27.92
CA LEU A 366 23.01 -7.65 28.66
C LEU A 366 21.83 -6.77 29.11
N SER A 367 20.72 -6.76 28.35
CA SER A 367 19.49 -6.03 28.71
C SER A 367 18.82 -6.52 30.00
N THR A 368 19.22 -7.67 30.54
CA THR A 368 18.73 -8.19 31.84
C THR A 368 19.50 -7.66 33.04
N PHE A 369 20.62 -6.98 32.81
CA PHE A 369 21.45 -6.39 33.86
C PHE A 369 21.09 -4.91 34.06
N SER A 370 21.28 -4.40 35.28
CA SER A 370 21.24 -2.95 35.52
C SER A 370 22.47 -2.27 34.90
N ALA A 371 22.38 -0.97 34.62
CA ALA A 371 23.46 -0.20 34.02
C ALA A 371 24.79 -0.30 34.81
N ASP A 372 24.73 -0.34 36.14
CA ASP A 372 25.89 -0.41 37.02
C ASP A 372 26.54 -1.81 37.06
N ALA A 373 25.76 -2.86 36.76
CA ALA A 373 26.26 -4.23 36.73
C ALA A 373 27.05 -4.53 35.43
N ILE A 374 26.91 -3.70 34.40
CA ILE A 374 27.63 -3.82 33.14
C ILE A 374 28.97 -3.09 33.28
N SER A 375 30.08 -3.84 33.29
CA SER A 375 31.43 -3.29 33.42
C SER A 375 31.92 -2.61 32.14
N ASP A 376 32.87 -1.68 32.28
CA ASP A 376 33.47 -1.00 31.12
C ASP A 376 34.31 -1.98 30.27
N GLU A 377 34.88 -3.02 30.89
CA GLU A 377 35.55 -4.10 30.15
C GLU A 377 34.55 -4.90 29.30
N ALA A 378 33.33 -5.15 29.78
CA ALA A 378 32.27 -5.78 29.00
C ALA A 378 31.86 -4.91 27.79
N LEU A 379 31.75 -3.58 27.97
CA LEU A 379 31.49 -2.66 26.86
C LEU A 379 32.64 -2.67 25.84
N SER A 380 33.89 -2.60 26.33
CA SER A 380 35.09 -2.68 25.47
C SER A 380 35.16 -4.00 24.70
N GLN A 381 34.88 -5.13 25.36
CA GLN A 381 34.79 -6.46 24.72
C GLN A 381 33.73 -6.47 23.63
N THR A 382 32.57 -5.84 23.86
CA THR A 382 31.49 -5.76 22.87
C THR A 382 31.96 -5.06 21.59
N TRP A 383 32.55 -3.88 21.73
CA TRP A 383 33.09 -3.12 20.61
C TRP A 383 34.22 -3.88 19.89
N LYS A 384 35.10 -4.56 20.64
CA LYS A 384 36.18 -5.40 20.08
C LYS A 384 35.61 -6.59 19.28
N GLN A 385 34.54 -7.25 19.74
CA GLN A 385 33.90 -8.36 19.02
C GLN A 385 33.29 -7.89 17.70
N VAL A 386 32.57 -6.76 17.70
CA VAL A 386 32.00 -6.19 16.47
C VAL A 386 33.09 -5.72 15.51
N ARG A 387 34.19 -5.16 16.02
CA ARG A 387 35.35 -4.80 15.18
C ARG A 387 35.99 -6.02 14.53
N LYS A 388 36.17 -7.13 15.25
CA LYS A 388 36.66 -8.40 14.68
C LYS A 388 35.75 -8.91 13.56
N MET A 389 34.44 -8.87 13.78
CA MET A 389 33.45 -9.25 12.78
C MET A 389 33.53 -8.37 11.52
N HIS A 390 33.65 -7.04 11.69
CA HIS A 390 33.82 -6.10 10.57
C HIS A 390 35.13 -6.34 9.80
N HIS A 391 36.25 -6.65 10.48
CA HIS A 391 37.50 -7.01 9.81
C HIS A 391 37.38 -8.27 8.94
N ALA A 392 36.50 -9.20 9.31
CA ALA A 392 36.20 -10.38 8.50
C ALA A 392 35.26 -10.10 7.32
N GLY A 393 34.89 -8.84 7.08
CA GLY A 393 33.96 -8.47 6.02
C GLY A 393 32.49 -8.79 6.35
N VAL A 394 32.15 -9.02 7.62
CA VAL A 394 30.80 -9.39 8.05
C VAL A 394 30.13 -8.21 8.76
N ALA A 395 28.91 -7.85 8.37
CA ALA A 395 28.03 -6.93 9.11
C ALA A 395 26.89 -7.71 9.78
N HIS A 396 26.40 -7.22 10.91
CA HIS A 396 25.35 -7.85 11.71
C HIS A 396 23.94 -7.45 11.27
N GLU A 397 23.74 -6.20 10.82
CA GLU A 397 22.46 -5.66 10.33
C GLU A 397 21.28 -5.67 11.33
N GLY A 398 21.58 -5.73 12.62
CA GLY A 398 20.54 -5.96 13.62
C GLY A 398 20.98 -5.77 15.05
N LEU A 399 22.03 -4.97 15.30
CA LEU A 399 22.57 -4.79 16.63
C LEU A 399 21.55 -4.06 17.51
N ASN A 400 21.29 -4.62 18.68
CA ASN A 400 20.35 -4.10 19.65
C ASN A 400 20.70 -4.64 21.05
N PRO A 401 20.09 -4.14 22.15
CA PRO A 401 20.40 -4.63 23.50
C PRO A 401 20.21 -6.15 23.68
N GLU A 402 19.34 -6.79 22.90
CA GLU A 402 19.09 -8.25 22.94
C GLU A 402 20.09 -9.08 22.12
N SER A 403 20.86 -8.44 21.22
CA SER A 403 21.91 -9.12 20.45
C SER A 403 23.23 -9.27 21.22
N LEU A 404 23.31 -8.74 22.44
CA LEU A 404 24.51 -8.75 23.27
C LEU A 404 24.29 -9.62 24.49
N ALA A 405 25.18 -10.60 24.71
CA ALA A 405 25.11 -11.49 25.86
C ALA A 405 26.46 -11.69 26.53
N VAL A 406 26.44 -12.12 27.78
CA VAL A 406 27.60 -12.46 28.58
C VAL A 406 27.47 -13.90 29.09
N ASP A 407 28.58 -14.65 29.09
CA ASP A 407 28.65 -15.97 29.73
C ASP A 407 29.05 -15.85 31.21
N ASN A 408 29.11 -16.98 31.93
CA ASN A 408 29.49 -17.01 33.34
C ASN A 408 30.93 -16.52 33.59
N ASP A 409 31.81 -16.63 32.58
CA ASP A 409 33.19 -16.16 32.61
C ASP A 409 33.32 -14.65 32.34
N GLY A 410 32.20 -13.93 32.15
CA GLY A 410 32.20 -12.50 31.86
C GLY A 410 32.58 -12.15 30.41
N ARG A 411 32.62 -13.14 29.50
CA ARG A 411 33.00 -12.94 28.09
C ARG A 411 31.77 -12.56 27.28
N ILE A 412 31.94 -11.59 26.38
CA ILE A 412 30.85 -11.11 25.53
C ILE A 412 30.66 -11.95 24.28
N TRP A 413 29.39 -12.24 23.99
CA TRP A 413 28.88 -12.94 22.83
C TRP A 413 27.95 -12.04 22.02
N ILE A 414 28.03 -12.18 20.70
CA ILE A 414 27.16 -11.52 19.73
C ILE A 414 26.13 -12.54 19.24
N LEU A 415 24.85 -12.23 19.40
CA LEU A 415 23.71 -13.09 19.08
C LEU A 415 22.94 -12.58 17.87
N GLY A 416 22.34 -13.48 17.09
CA GLY A 416 21.41 -13.09 16.02
C GLY A 416 22.08 -12.75 14.68
N LEU A 417 23.28 -13.29 14.45
CA LEU A 417 24.07 -13.12 13.24
C LEU A 417 23.43 -13.76 11.97
N THR A 418 22.34 -14.50 12.14
CA THR A 418 21.52 -15.05 11.04
C THR A 418 20.93 -14.00 10.10
N GLN A 419 20.93 -12.73 10.50
CA GLN A 419 20.52 -11.60 9.66
C GLN A 419 21.72 -10.87 9.03
N GLY A 420 22.95 -11.34 9.26
CA GLY A 420 24.16 -10.68 8.82
C GLY A 420 24.38 -10.70 7.30
N GLU A 421 25.29 -9.85 6.88
CA GLU A 421 25.76 -9.74 5.50
C GLU A 421 27.26 -9.98 5.43
N ILE A 422 27.69 -10.66 4.37
CA ILE A 422 29.11 -10.91 4.06
C ILE A 422 29.56 -9.99 2.93
N ALA A 423 30.86 -9.76 2.82
CA ALA A 423 31.41 -8.74 1.92
C ALA A 423 30.71 -7.38 2.14
N ALA A 424 30.41 -7.08 3.40
CA ALA A 424 29.61 -5.92 3.78
C ALA A 424 30.31 -4.62 3.38
N SER A 425 29.55 -3.68 2.82
CA SER A 425 30.10 -2.37 2.46
C SER A 425 30.56 -1.60 3.71
N ARG A 426 31.50 -0.66 3.54
CA ARG A 426 31.95 0.23 4.63
C ARG A 426 30.78 0.98 5.27
N LEU A 427 29.78 1.38 4.47
CA LEU A 427 28.56 2.01 4.99
C LEU A 427 27.77 1.07 5.91
N ARG A 428 27.69 -0.22 5.58
CA ARG A 428 26.98 -1.23 6.40
C ARG A 428 27.65 -1.42 7.75
N MET A 429 28.97 -1.52 7.76
CA MET A 429 29.76 -1.58 8.99
C MET A 429 29.63 -0.30 9.83
N ARG A 430 29.57 0.88 9.20
CA ARG A 430 29.31 2.15 9.90
C ARG A 430 27.90 2.21 10.51
N LEU A 431 26.89 1.70 9.80
CA LEU A 431 25.53 1.57 10.34
C LEU A 431 25.49 0.66 11.56
N ASP A 432 26.14 -0.51 11.52
CA ASP A 432 26.26 -1.39 12.68
C ASP A 432 26.91 -0.69 13.89
N ARG A 433 27.94 0.13 13.67
CA ARG A 433 28.58 0.90 14.76
C ARG A 433 27.63 1.94 15.36
N ALA A 434 26.85 2.63 14.51
CA ALA A 434 25.82 3.56 14.99
C ALA A 434 24.72 2.83 15.78
N GLU A 435 24.29 1.64 15.32
CA GLU A 435 23.35 0.79 16.05
C GLU A 435 23.92 0.28 17.37
N LEU A 436 25.21 -0.10 17.40
CA LEU A 436 25.90 -0.54 18.61
C LEU A 436 26.02 0.60 19.63
N LEU A 437 26.33 1.82 19.18
CA LEU A 437 26.40 3.00 20.04
C LEU A 437 25.05 3.26 20.71
N LEU A 438 23.95 3.21 19.94
CA LEU A 438 22.61 3.35 20.49
C LEU A 438 22.21 2.19 21.41
N ALA A 439 22.57 0.96 21.05
CA ALA A 439 22.28 -0.22 21.86
C ALA A 439 23.02 -0.17 23.21
N THR A 440 24.27 0.27 23.22
CA THR A 440 25.05 0.45 24.46
C THR A 440 24.57 1.66 25.24
N ALA A 441 24.18 2.76 24.59
CA ALA A 441 23.56 3.92 25.26
C ALA A 441 22.24 3.57 25.96
N LEU A 442 21.44 2.67 25.37
CA LEU A 442 20.24 2.13 26.01
C LEU A 442 20.54 1.26 27.23
N LEU A 443 21.73 0.65 27.31
CA LEU A 443 22.12 -0.23 28.40
C LEU A 443 22.78 0.52 29.57
N VAL A 444 23.67 1.48 29.28
CA VAL A 444 24.53 2.12 30.29
C VAL A 444 24.47 3.65 30.32
N GLY A 445 23.65 4.27 29.47
CA GLY A 445 23.57 5.72 29.31
C GLY A 445 24.55 6.28 28.26
N VAL A 446 24.32 7.52 27.86
CA VAL A 446 24.98 8.19 26.73
C VAL A 446 26.48 8.34 26.95
N ASP A 447 26.90 8.91 28.09
CA ASP A 447 28.30 9.24 28.36
C ASP A 447 29.20 8.00 28.38
N ARG A 448 28.80 6.97 29.13
CA ARG A 448 29.56 5.71 29.25
C ARG A 448 29.63 4.98 27.91
N ALA A 449 28.55 4.98 27.13
CA ALA A 449 28.52 4.36 25.82
C ALA A 449 29.47 5.03 24.82
N ILE A 450 29.49 6.37 24.79
CA ILE A 450 30.38 7.12 23.90
C ILE A 450 31.85 6.95 24.33
N THR A 451 32.15 6.98 25.63
CA THR A 451 33.52 6.73 26.13
C THR A 451 34.01 5.33 25.74
N ALA A 452 33.17 4.31 25.89
CA ALA A 452 33.52 2.94 25.51
C ALA A 452 33.69 2.77 23.98
N ALA A 453 32.89 3.50 23.18
CA ALA A 453 33.01 3.50 21.74
C ALA A 453 34.34 4.15 21.31
N ASP A 454 34.59 5.36 21.78
CA ASP A 454 35.77 6.15 21.46
C ASP A 454 37.07 5.38 21.73
N ALA A 455 37.16 4.71 22.90
CA ALA A 455 38.29 3.89 23.27
C ALA A 455 38.63 2.74 22.28
N VAL A 456 37.69 2.32 21.41
CA VAL A 456 37.88 1.19 20.48
C VAL A 456 37.91 1.61 19.01
N ILE A 457 37.10 2.59 18.60
CA ILE A 457 37.02 3.05 17.21
C ILE A 457 37.79 4.36 16.95
N GLY A 458 38.05 5.15 17.99
CA GLY A 458 38.74 6.44 17.93
C GLY A 458 37.89 7.58 17.33
N ASP A 459 38.38 8.80 17.54
CA ASP A 459 37.72 10.06 17.18
C ASP A 459 37.23 10.14 15.72
N GLN A 460 38.05 9.72 14.76
CA GLN A 460 37.73 9.85 13.33
C GLN A 460 36.53 9.00 12.91
N ASP A 461 36.39 7.78 13.44
CA ASP A 461 35.25 6.92 13.14
C ASP A 461 34.01 7.35 13.93
N LEU A 462 34.19 7.88 15.14
CA LEU A 462 33.11 8.42 15.97
C LEU A 462 32.46 9.65 15.32
N ALA A 463 33.26 10.57 14.75
CA ALA A 463 32.79 11.78 14.08
C ALA A 463 31.83 11.52 12.90
N ASN A 464 31.87 10.32 12.31
CA ASN A 464 31.05 9.93 11.17
C ASN A 464 29.72 9.27 11.57
N LEU A 465 29.51 8.90 12.83
CA LEU A 465 28.29 8.24 13.31
C LEU A 465 27.07 9.18 13.41
N PRO A 466 27.17 10.46 13.82
CA PRO A 466 26.03 11.36 13.99
C PRO A 466 25.09 11.45 12.77
N ALA A 467 25.65 11.45 11.55
CA ALA A 467 24.89 11.49 10.30
C ALA A 467 24.05 10.21 10.06
N LEU A 468 24.44 9.10 10.67
CA LEU A 468 23.78 7.79 10.55
C LEU A 468 22.78 7.51 11.68
N LEU A 469 22.82 8.29 12.78
CA LEU A 469 21.90 8.17 13.91
C LEU A 469 20.51 8.74 13.58
N GLN A 470 19.87 8.27 12.51
CA GLN A 470 18.54 8.73 12.08
C GLN A 470 17.52 7.58 12.06
N PRO A 471 16.25 7.79 12.43
CA PRO A 471 15.25 6.72 12.51
C PRO A 471 15.03 5.89 11.23
N VAL A 472 15.44 6.40 10.06
CA VAL A 472 15.35 5.66 8.78
C VAL A 472 16.50 4.65 8.62
N ALA A 473 17.66 4.93 9.23
CA ALA A 473 18.86 4.09 9.17
C ALA A 473 18.79 2.88 10.11
N LEU A 474 18.06 3.02 11.22
CA LEU A 474 18.04 2.04 12.31
C LEU A 474 17.21 0.79 12.00
N ASN A 475 17.68 -0.36 12.49
CA ASN A 475 16.92 -1.59 12.45
C ASN A 475 15.58 -1.47 13.23
N PRO A 476 14.54 -2.26 12.85
CA PRO A 476 13.22 -2.18 13.49
C PRO A 476 13.20 -2.47 14.99
N ALA A 477 14.07 -3.35 15.49
CA ALA A 477 14.08 -3.75 16.90
C ALA A 477 14.58 -2.59 17.77
N LEU A 478 15.67 -1.96 17.35
CA LEU A 478 16.26 -0.80 18.00
C LEU A 478 15.32 0.41 17.94
N ARG A 479 14.63 0.66 16.82
CA ARG A 479 13.61 1.72 16.73
C ARG A 479 12.43 1.49 17.68
N LEU A 480 12.08 0.23 17.91
CA LEU A 480 11.02 -0.11 18.86
C LEU A 480 11.49 0.14 20.29
N ALA A 481 12.73 -0.25 20.63
CA ALA A 481 13.34 0.03 21.93
C ALA A 481 13.49 1.54 22.20
N LEU A 482 13.85 2.34 21.18
CA LEU A 482 13.97 3.80 21.29
C LEU A 482 12.64 4.53 21.40
N LYS A 483 11.52 3.88 21.11
CA LYS A 483 10.21 4.53 21.12
C LYS A 483 9.83 5.06 22.51
N ASP A 484 10.30 4.37 23.55
CA ASP A 484 10.09 4.76 24.95
C ASP A 484 11.18 5.72 25.45
N HIS A 485 12.18 6.03 24.61
CA HIS A 485 13.32 6.91 24.88
C HIS A 485 13.52 7.92 23.73
N ALA A 486 12.49 8.73 23.47
CA ALA A 486 12.42 9.59 22.27
C ALA A 486 13.59 10.59 22.17
N GLU A 487 14.12 11.05 23.29
CA GLU A 487 15.21 12.04 23.36
C GLU A 487 16.61 11.43 23.27
N LEU A 488 16.76 10.12 23.54
CA LEU A 488 18.06 9.46 23.61
C LEU A 488 18.82 9.55 22.27
N LEU A 489 18.10 9.46 21.16
CA LEU A 489 18.69 9.54 19.83
C LEU A 489 19.33 10.90 19.56
N ASP A 490 18.68 11.98 20.01
CA ASP A 490 19.20 13.34 19.84
C ASP A 490 20.33 13.60 20.85
N GLN A 491 20.23 13.10 22.09
CA GLN A 491 21.30 13.18 23.10
C GLN A 491 22.58 12.47 22.65
N VAL A 492 22.49 11.24 22.12
CA VAL A 492 23.65 10.50 21.60
C VAL A 492 24.24 11.23 20.39
N ARG A 493 23.41 11.84 19.54
CA ARG A 493 23.90 12.62 18.39
C ARG A 493 24.66 13.87 18.87
N GLU A 494 24.10 14.61 19.81
CA GLU A 494 24.69 15.85 20.35
C GLU A 494 26.02 15.56 21.04
N GLU A 495 26.06 14.59 21.96
CA GLU A 495 27.28 14.25 22.71
C GLU A 495 28.37 13.63 21.81
N ALA A 496 28.00 12.80 20.82
CA ALA A 496 28.96 12.27 19.85
C ALA A 496 29.55 13.38 18.95
N THR A 497 28.76 14.40 18.62
CA THR A 497 29.23 15.57 17.85
C THR A 497 30.11 16.48 18.71
N ALA A 498 29.79 16.64 19.99
CA ALA A 498 30.57 17.45 20.93
C ALA A 498 31.98 16.90 21.14
N ARG A 499 32.13 15.57 21.22
CA ARG A 499 33.44 14.92 21.40
C ARG A 499 34.27 14.83 20.12
N ALA A 500 33.62 14.73 18.95
CA ALA A 500 34.30 14.60 17.67
C ALA A 500 33.71 15.56 16.61
N PRO A 501 34.14 16.85 16.58
CA PRO A 501 33.46 17.92 15.85
C PRO A 501 33.72 17.94 14.33
N GLU A 502 34.73 17.23 13.82
CA GLU A 502 35.09 17.23 12.39
C GLU A 502 34.51 16.01 11.64
N PRO A 503 33.33 16.12 11.01
CA PRO A 503 32.81 15.07 10.14
C PRO A 503 33.61 15.03 8.83
N SER A 504 34.02 13.83 8.40
CA SER A 504 34.41 13.63 7.00
C SER A 504 33.16 13.80 6.13
N ALA A 505 33.19 14.77 5.23
CA ALA A 505 32.07 15.17 4.41
C ALA A 505 31.47 13.98 3.62
N ASP A 506 30.30 13.51 4.06
CA ASP A 506 29.30 12.84 3.22
C ASP A 506 27.98 12.77 4.01
N GLU A 507 27.12 13.79 3.87
CA GLU A 507 25.72 13.70 4.29
C GLU A 507 25.00 12.64 3.42
N VAL A 508 24.98 11.39 3.89
CA VAL A 508 24.30 10.31 3.18
C VAL A 508 22.78 10.49 3.31
N ARG A 509 22.14 11.11 2.30
CA ARG A 509 20.68 11.09 2.15
C ARG A 509 20.23 9.65 1.83
N LEU A 510 19.69 8.95 2.83
CA LEU A 510 19.27 7.55 2.74
C LEU A 510 17.93 7.34 1.99
N GLU A 511 17.14 8.42 1.82
CA GLU A 511 15.85 8.36 1.12
C GLU A 511 15.99 8.54 -0.39
N ARG A 512 15.39 7.62 -1.16
CA ARG A 512 15.52 7.57 -2.62
C ARG A 512 14.53 8.53 -3.29
N LEU A 513 13.26 8.44 -2.90
CA LEU A 513 12.14 9.27 -3.33
C LEU A 513 11.06 9.25 -2.23
N LYS A 514 10.48 10.40 -1.89
CA LYS A 514 9.30 10.43 -1.00
C LYS A 514 8.14 9.75 -1.76
N PRO A 515 7.37 8.82 -1.18
CA PRO A 515 6.26 8.13 -1.87
C PRO A 515 5.25 9.09 -2.52
N ARG A 516 5.09 10.27 -1.92
CA ARG A 516 4.29 11.36 -2.48
C ARG A 516 4.81 11.84 -3.84
N ALA A 517 6.13 11.96 -4.01
CA ALA A 517 6.74 12.35 -5.28
C ALA A 517 6.52 11.31 -6.39
N LEU A 518 6.57 10.01 -6.06
CA LEU A 518 6.31 8.94 -7.04
C LEU A 518 4.84 8.94 -7.50
N VAL A 519 3.90 9.04 -6.56
CA VAL A 519 2.46 9.10 -6.88
C VAL A 519 2.16 10.37 -7.70
N THR A 520 2.70 11.52 -7.30
CA THR A 520 2.53 12.77 -8.05
C THR A 520 3.15 12.68 -9.45
N LEU A 521 4.32 12.04 -9.60
CA LEU A 521 4.95 11.84 -10.91
C LEU A 521 4.09 10.95 -11.81
N ILE A 522 3.63 9.79 -11.31
CA ILE A 522 2.76 8.88 -12.08
C ILE A 522 1.45 9.58 -12.47
N ALA A 523 0.81 10.26 -11.52
CA ALA A 523 -0.43 11.01 -11.77
C ALA A 523 -0.22 12.15 -12.77
N ALA A 524 0.89 12.88 -12.68
CA ALA A 524 1.23 13.95 -13.61
C ALA A 524 1.51 13.41 -15.02
N THR A 525 2.29 12.33 -15.15
CA THR A 525 2.54 11.69 -16.45
C THR A 525 1.26 11.17 -17.09
N LEU A 526 0.39 10.52 -16.32
CA LEU A 526 -0.90 10.05 -16.81
C LEU A 526 -1.82 11.21 -17.23
N ALA A 527 -1.87 12.28 -16.43
CA ALA A 527 -2.63 13.49 -16.76
C ALA A 527 -2.13 14.14 -18.05
N VAL A 528 -0.80 14.27 -18.23
CA VAL A 528 -0.20 14.80 -19.46
C VAL A 528 -0.52 13.92 -20.66
N TYR A 529 -0.44 12.60 -20.53
CA TYR A 529 -0.77 11.66 -21.61
C TYR A 529 -2.24 11.80 -22.05
N VAL A 530 -3.17 11.83 -21.10
CA VAL A 530 -4.61 12.02 -21.38
C VAL A 530 -4.87 13.39 -22.00
N LEU A 531 -4.27 14.45 -21.45
CA LEU A 531 -4.41 15.82 -21.97
C LEU A 531 -3.83 15.94 -23.39
N ALA A 532 -2.69 15.31 -23.66
CA ALA A 532 -2.07 15.30 -24.98
C ALA A 532 -2.99 14.64 -26.03
N GLY A 533 -3.65 13.53 -25.69
CA GLY A 533 -4.64 12.91 -26.56
C GLY A 533 -5.89 13.77 -26.80
N GLN A 534 -6.33 14.55 -25.81
CA GLN A 534 -7.46 15.48 -25.97
C GLN A 534 -7.10 16.73 -26.79
N LEU A 535 -5.85 17.20 -26.69
CA LEU A 535 -5.39 18.44 -27.32
C LEU A 535 -4.84 18.23 -28.74
N SER A 536 -4.49 17.01 -29.14
CA SER A 536 -3.89 16.72 -30.46
C SER A 536 -4.78 17.10 -31.64
N ASN A 537 -6.11 17.15 -31.43
CA ASN A 537 -7.10 17.44 -32.46
C ASN A 537 -7.63 18.89 -32.42
N VAL A 538 -7.07 19.77 -31.57
CA VAL A 538 -7.56 21.13 -31.37
C VAL A 538 -6.70 22.14 -32.13
N ASP A 539 -7.30 22.88 -33.06
CA ASP A 539 -6.67 24.04 -33.68
C ASP A 539 -6.78 25.28 -32.78
N PHE A 540 -5.77 25.49 -31.95
CA PHE A 540 -5.68 26.64 -31.03
C PHE A 540 -5.73 28.00 -31.73
N ALA A 541 -5.28 28.09 -32.99
CA ALA A 541 -5.30 29.36 -33.72
C ALA A 541 -6.72 29.81 -34.04
N THR A 542 -7.58 28.87 -34.42
CA THR A 542 -9.00 29.11 -34.67
C THR A 542 -9.75 29.39 -33.37
N VAL A 543 -9.41 28.67 -32.28
CA VAL A 543 -9.99 28.89 -30.94
C VAL A 543 -9.72 30.31 -30.44
N ILE A 544 -8.50 30.83 -30.55
CA ILE A 544 -8.19 32.18 -30.04
C ILE A 544 -8.88 33.26 -30.89
N ARG A 545 -8.99 33.06 -32.20
CA ARG A 545 -9.61 34.04 -33.12
C ARG A 545 -11.12 34.14 -32.97
N SER A 546 -11.79 33.07 -32.55
CA SER A 546 -13.25 33.04 -32.38
C SER A 546 -13.73 33.58 -31.03
N ILE A 547 -12.81 33.91 -30.10
CA ILE A 547 -13.17 34.43 -28.78
C ILE A 547 -13.77 35.83 -28.88
N ASN A 548 -14.98 35.98 -28.35
CA ASN A 548 -15.52 37.29 -28.01
C ASN A 548 -14.92 37.77 -26.67
N TRP A 549 -13.98 38.72 -26.77
CA TRP A 549 -13.23 39.26 -25.63
C TRP A 549 -14.10 39.96 -24.57
N TYR A 550 -15.28 40.47 -24.94
CA TYR A 550 -16.21 41.06 -23.97
C TYR A 550 -16.69 40.01 -22.96
N TRP A 551 -17.17 38.87 -23.47
CA TRP A 551 -17.59 37.75 -22.62
C TRP A 551 -16.40 37.11 -21.90
N ALA A 552 -15.24 36.97 -22.55
CA ALA A 552 -14.04 36.49 -21.86
C ALA A 552 -13.64 37.39 -20.67
N GLY A 553 -13.76 38.72 -20.82
CA GLY A 553 -13.54 39.68 -19.73
C GLY A 553 -14.57 39.53 -18.61
N LEU A 554 -15.85 39.31 -18.95
CA LEU A 554 -16.89 39.05 -17.95
C LEU A 554 -16.68 37.71 -17.23
N ALA A 555 -16.21 36.67 -17.92
CA ALA A 555 -15.81 35.40 -17.31
C ALA A 555 -14.64 35.59 -16.33
N PHE A 556 -13.66 36.42 -16.67
CA PHE A 556 -12.57 36.79 -15.76
C PHE A 556 -13.08 37.52 -14.51
N LEU A 557 -13.99 38.49 -14.66
CA LEU A 557 -14.58 39.19 -13.51
C LEU A 557 -15.41 38.24 -12.62
N ALA A 558 -16.18 37.34 -13.22
CA ALA A 558 -16.92 36.32 -12.50
C ALA A 558 -15.98 35.35 -11.75
N SER A 559 -14.84 34.99 -12.36
CA SER A 559 -13.86 34.10 -11.72
C SER A 559 -13.22 34.73 -10.49
N LEU A 560 -13.01 36.06 -10.47
CA LEU A 560 -12.48 36.76 -9.28
C LEU A 560 -13.41 36.63 -8.07
N MET A 561 -14.73 36.54 -8.27
CA MET A 561 -15.70 36.35 -7.20
C MET A 561 -15.61 34.99 -6.54
N THR A 562 -15.02 33.99 -7.20
CA THR A 562 -14.81 32.66 -6.62
C THR A 562 -13.83 32.71 -5.44
N TYR A 563 -12.80 33.54 -5.49
CA TYR A 563 -11.82 33.71 -4.40
C TYR A 563 -12.42 34.42 -3.18
N VAL A 564 -13.26 35.43 -3.44
CA VAL A 564 -13.99 36.14 -2.39
C VAL A 564 -14.97 35.17 -1.71
N GLY A 565 -15.74 34.42 -2.50
CA GLY A 565 -16.64 33.39 -2.01
C GLY A 565 -15.91 32.32 -1.18
N ALA A 566 -14.78 31.81 -1.65
CA ALA A 566 -13.97 30.83 -0.94
C ALA A 566 -13.43 31.37 0.40
N ALA A 567 -12.95 32.62 0.44
CA ALA A 567 -12.51 33.27 1.67
C ALA A 567 -13.67 33.50 2.67
N LEU A 568 -14.85 33.86 2.17
CA LEU A 568 -16.07 34.00 2.99
C LEU A 568 -16.60 32.65 3.48
N THR A 569 -16.37 31.57 2.75
CA THR A 569 -16.83 30.22 3.11
C THR A 569 -16.08 29.68 4.31
N ILE A 570 -14.76 29.89 4.39
CA ILE A 570 -13.95 29.42 5.51
C ILE A 570 -14.08 30.31 6.77
N ARG A 571 -14.35 31.61 6.59
CA ARG A 571 -14.34 32.63 7.66
C ARG A 571 -15.24 32.31 8.88
N PRO A 572 -16.48 31.82 8.76
CA PRO A 572 -17.35 31.50 9.90
C PRO A 572 -16.81 30.38 10.80
N PHE A 573 -15.97 29.51 10.23
CA PHE A 573 -15.44 28.32 10.90
C PHE A 573 -14.08 28.55 11.57
N LEU A 574 -13.53 29.76 11.46
CA LEU A 574 -12.21 30.08 12.01
C LEU A 574 -12.24 30.14 13.55
N PRO A 575 -11.28 29.50 14.23
CA PRO A 575 -11.19 29.52 15.69
C PRO A 575 -10.59 30.84 16.21
N VAL A 576 -9.85 31.55 15.37
CA VAL A 576 -9.19 32.83 15.65
C VAL A 576 -9.50 33.84 14.55
N ARG A 577 -9.43 35.14 14.86
CA ARG A 577 -9.67 36.19 13.86
C ARG A 577 -8.49 36.26 12.90
N VAL A 578 -8.72 35.87 11.64
CA VAL A 578 -7.75 36.05 10.56
C VAL A 578 -8.17 37.27 9.73
N PRO A 579 -7.25 38.21 9.45
CA PRO A 579 -7.53 39.35 8.57
C PRO A 579 -8.04 38.90 7.19
N ALA A 580 -9.05 39.59 6.66
CA ALA A 580 -9.69 39.22 5.38
C ALA A 580 -8.68 39.18 4.22
N LEU A 581 -7.71 40.11 4.20
CA LEU A 581 -6.67 40.13 3.17
C LEU A 581 -5.79 38.87 3.21
N ARG A 582 -5.46 38.36 4.39
CA ARG A 582 -4.68 37.12 4.54
C ARG A 582 -5.47 35.90 4.10
N LEU A 583 -6.78 35.85 4.38
CA LEU A 583 -7.66 34.78 3.91
C LEU A 583 -7.84 34.79 2.39
N LEU A 584 -7.99 35.97 1.80
CA LEU A 584 -8.09 36.13 0.34
C LEU A 584 -6.77 35.75 -0.34
N ALA A 585 -5.63 36.24 0.17
CA ALA A 585 -4.31 35.85 -0.30
C ALA A 585 -4.07 34.33 -0.16
N ALA A 586 -4.64 33.69 0.87
CA ALA A 586 -4.57 32.24 1.02
C ALA A 586 -5.31 31.49 -0.11
N GLN A 587 -6.45 32.03 -0.59
CA GLN A 587 -7.19 31.41 -1.71
C GLN A 587 -6.42 31.53 -3.03
N PHE A 588 -5.75 32.66 -3.27
CA PHE A 588 -4.83 32.81 -4.40
C PHE A 588 -3.59 31.92 -4.25
N ALA A 589 -2.95 31.89 -3.09
CA ALA A 589 -1.81 31.01 -2.84
C ALA A 589 -2.17 29.53 -3.03
N ALA A 590 -3.40 29.14 -2.66
CA ALA A 590 -3.91 27.80 -2.84
C ALA A 590 -3.99 27.36 -4.31
N THR A 591 -4.26 28.26 -5.27
CA THR A 591 -4.26 27.90 -6.71
C THR A 591 -2.84 27.55 -7.18
N PHE A 592 -1.84 28.32 -6.76
CA PHE A 592 -0.43 28.04 -7.04
C PHE A 592 0.04 26.71 -6.42
N VAL A 593 -0.30 26.47 -5.15
CA VAL A 593 0.05 25.19 -4.48
C VAL A 593 -0.64 24.00 -5.15
N SER A 594 -1.86 24.20 -5.66
CA SER A 594 -2.62 23.15 -6.36
C SER A 594 -2.02 22.78 -7.71
N LEU A 595 -1.08 23.54 -8.27
CA LEU A 595 -0.35 23.16 -9.47
C LEU A 595 0.59 21.96 -9.24
N VAL A 596 1.10 21.82 -8.01
CA VAL A 596 2.12 20.81 -7.65
C VAL A 596 1.58 19.76 -6.67
N ALA A 597 0.49 20.07 -5.97
CA ALA A 597 -0.18 19.17 -5.03
C ALA A 597 -1.56 18.73 -5.56
N PRO A 598 -2.05 17.52 -5.18
CA PRO A 598 -3.43 17.14 -5.44
C PRO A 598 -4.41 18.21 -4.93
N ALA A 599 -5.47 18.48 -5.70
CA ALA A 599 -6.36 19.64 -5.50
C ALA A 599 -6.91 19.75 -4.07
N ALA A 600 -7.29 18.62 -3.46
CA ALA A 600 -7.82 18.56 -2.10
C ALA A 600 -6.77 18.84 -1.01
N VAL A 601 -5.49 18.51 -1.25
CA VAL A 601 -4.44 18.60 -0.23
C VAL A 601 -3.73 19.95 -0.27
N GLY A 602 -3.48 20.49 -1.47
CA GLY A 602 -2.76 21.75 -1.64
C GLY A 602 -3.48 22.96 -1.07
N SER A 603 -4.77 23.09 -1.41
CA SER A 603 -5.64 24.17 -0.94
C SER A 603 -5.91 24.09 0.57
N ALA A 604 -6.26 22.90 1.07
CA ALA A 604 -6.48 22.66 2.49
C ALA A 604 -5.22 22.92 3.33
N GLY A 605 -4.05 22.46 2.87
CA GLY A 605 -2.78 22.67 3.58
C GLY A 605 -2.42 24.14 3.74
N THR A 606 -2.63 24.94 2.69
CA THR A 606 -2.38 26.40 2.72
C THR A 606 -3.30 27.08 3.74
N ASN A 607 -4.59 26.78 3.71
CA ASN A 607 -5.56 27.32 4.68
C ASN A 607 -5.23 26.89 6.12
N VAL A 608 -4.86 25.63 6.36
CA VAL A 608 -4.44 25.16 7.68
C VAL A 608 -3.25 25.96 8.20
N ARG A 609 -2.23 26.21 7.38
CA ARG A 609 -1.03 26.96 7.81
C ARG A 609 -1.33 28.42 8.13
N VAL A 610 -2.15 29.10 7.32
CA VAL A 610 -2.58 30.48 7.60
C VAL A 610 -3.31 30.56 8.94
N ILE A 611 -4.16 29.59 9.24
CA ILE A 611 -4.91 29.53 10.50
C ILE A 611 -3.98 29.22 11.68
N GLN A 612 -3.01 28.32 11.51
CA GLN A 612 -1.98 28.00 12.53
C GLN A 612 -1.11 29.21 12.85
N LYS A 613 -0.60 29.91 11.82
CA LYS A 613 0.21 31.12 11.97
C LYS A 613 -0.57 32.31 12.52
N ALA A 614 -1.89 32.30 12.41
CA ALA A 614 -2.76 33.24 13.11
C ALA A 614 -2.99 32.90 14.60
N GLY A 615 -2.36 31.84 15.13
CA GLY A 615 -2.40 31.46 16.54
C GLY A 615 -3.34 30.32 16.90
N ALA A 616 -3.93 29.62 15.92
CA ALA A 616 -4.80 28.48 16.19
C ALA A 616 -3.99 27.19 16.48
N PRO A 617 -4.41 26.38 17.47
CA PRO A 617 -3.84 25.04 17.67
C PRO A 617 -4.01 24.16 16.42
N SER A 618 -2.99 23.35 16.11
CA SER A 618 -2.94 22.55 14.88
C SER A 618 -4.17 21.65 14.66
N GLY A 619 -4.73 21.07 15.73
CA GLY A 619 -5.96 20.27 15.66
C GLY A 619 -7.18 21.09 15.23
N LEU A 620 -7.37 22.28 15.81
CA LEU A 620 -8.47 23.19 15.49
C LEU A 620 -8.37 23.75 14.07
N ALA A 621 -7.17 24.10 13.61
CA ALA A 621 -6.95 24.58 12.24
C ALA A 621 -7.37 23.53 11.21
N VAL A 622 -6.95 22.27 11.40
CA VAL A 622 -7.32 21.15 10.52
C VAL A 622 -8.82 20.89 10.57
N ALA A 623 -9.42 20.92 11.76
CA ALA A 623 -10.84 20.63 11.91
C ALA A 623 -11.74 21.74 11.35
N SER A 624 -11.35 23.01 11.47
CA SER A 624 -12.05 24.14 10.85
C SER A 624 -12.04 24.08 9.32
N VAL A 625 -10.87 23.75 8.73
CA VAL A 625 -10.77 23.52 7.28
C VAL A 625 -11.63 22.32 6.89
N GLY A 626 -11.55 21.20 7.62
CA GLY A 626 -12.37 20.02 7.38
C GLY A 626 -13.87 20.29 7.47
N LEU A 627 -14.32 21.05 8.47
CA LEU A 627 -15.72 21.45 8.62
C LEU A 627 -16.17 22.33 7.45
N SER A 628 -15.36 23.31 7.04
CA SER A 628 -15.67 24.14 5.88
C SER A 628 -15.78 23.30 4.59
N SER A 629 -14.91 22.31 4.41
CA SER A 629 -14.99 21.39 3.26
C SER A 629 -16.23 20.50 3.29
N LEU A 630 -16.67 20.05 4.48
CA LEU A 630 -17.93 19.32 4.64
C LEU A 630 -19.13 20.19 4.30
N VAL A 631 -19.13 21.46 4.71
CA VAL A 631 -20.19 22.42 4.37
C VAL A 631 -20.22 22.66 2.86
N VAL A 632 -19.06 22.87 2.22
CA VAL A 632 -18.98 23.00 0.76
C VAL A 632 -19.51 21.75 0.06
N PHE A 633 -19.07 20.57 0.50
CA PHE A 633 -19.50 19.30 -0.09
C PHE A 633 -21.02 19.07 0.06
N ALA A 634 -21.56 19.27 1.26
CA ALA A 634 -23.00 19.15 1.51
C ALA A 634 -23.80 20.18 0.72
N THR A 635 -23.33 21.43 0.67
CA THR A 635 -23.98 22.50 -0.10
C THR A 635 -23.98 22.18 -1.59
N THR A 636 -22.86 21.69 -2.14
CA THR A 636 -22.76 21.25 -3.54
C THR A 636 -23.73 20.12 -3.86
N LEU A 637 -23.84 19.09 -2.99
CA LEU A 637 -24.80 18.02 -3.18
C LEU A 637 -26.25 18.51 -3.11
N LEU A 638 -26.58 19.31 -2.09
CA LEU A 638 -27.93 19.87 -1.94
C LEU A 638 -28.30 20.80 -3.09
N ALA A 639 -27.36 21.61 -3.57
CA ALA A 639 -27.55 22.46 -4.75
C ALA A 639 -27.76 21.62 -6.01
N LEU A 640 -26.99 20.54 -6.18
CA LEU A 640 -27.14 19.62 -7.31
C LEU A 640 -28.52 18.97 -7.29
N PHE A 641 -28.92 18.36 -6.15
CA PHE A 641 -30.26 17.79 -5.98
C PHE A 641 -31.36 18.83 -6.17
N GLY A 642 -31.21 20.00 -5.56
CA GLY A 642 -32.16 21.10 -5.66
C GLY A 642 -32.39 21.55 -7.10
N VAL A 643 -31.32 21.75 -7.88
CA VAL A 643 -31.45 22.14 -9.29
C VAL A 643 -32.08 21.01 -10.11
N THR A 644 -31.72 19.75 -9.87
CA THR A 644 -32.33 18.62 -10.59
C THR A 644 -33.82 18.42 -10.30
N ILE A 645 -34.28 18.72 -9.08
CA ILE A 645 -35.68 18.52 -8.65
C ILE A 645 -36.55 19.74 -9.00
N PHE A 646 -36.04 20.96 -8.80
CA PHE A 646 -36.84 22.19 -8.87
C PHE A 646 -36.74 22.94 -10.21
N SER A 647 -35.73 22.67 -11.04
CA SER A 647 -35.63 23.31 -12.35
C SER A 647 -36.37 22.49 -13.40
N HIS A 648 -37.52 23.01 -13.86
CA HIS A 648 -38.33 22.43 -14.95
C HIS A 648 -37.56 22.44 -16.29
N GLU A 649 -36.68 23.42 -16.49
CA GLU A 649 -35.77 23.48 -17.64
C GLU A 649 -34.64 22.44 -17.53
N ALA A 650 -34.14 22.14 -16.32
CA ALA A 650 -33.09 21.14 -16.14
C ALA A 650 -33.61 19.70 -16.24
N THR A 651 -34.90 19.46 -15.99
CA THR A 651 -35.56 18.17 -16.23
C THR A 651 -35.90 17.93 -17.71
N GLN A 652 -35.94 18.98 -18.54
CA GLN A 652 -36.03 18.87 -20.00
C GLN A 652 -34.67 18.85 -20.72
N LEU A 653 -33.57 19.16 -20.02
CA LEU A 653 -32.24 18.85 -20.53
C LEU A 653 -32.16 17.34 -20.66
N ASP A 654 -31.92 16.86 -21.89
CA ASP A 654 -31.72 15.45 -22.23
C ASP A 654 -30.36 14.98 -21.68
N LEU A 655 -30.21 15.08 -20.35
CA LEU A 655 -29.02 14.75 -19.59
C LEU A 655 -28.78 13.25 -19.77
N LYS A 656 -27.97 12.91 -20.77
CA LYS A 656 -27.43 11.56 -20.91
C LYS A 656 -26.79 11.19 -19.57
N ALA A 657 -27.38 10.20 -18.89
CA ALA A 657 -26.91 9.75 -17.59
C ALA A 657 -25.40 9.45 -17.64
N PRO A 658 -24.63 9.70 -16.56
CA PRO A 658 -23.23 9.31 -16.50
C PRO A 658 -23.09 7.85 -16.94
N SER A 659 -22.09 7.54 -17.77
CA SER A 659 -21.92 6.17 -18.25
C SER A 659 -21.85 5.23 -17.04
N THR A 660 -22.63 4.15 -17.05
CA THR A 660 -22.80 3.33 -15.84
C THR A 660 -21.49 2.68 -15.39
N GLY A 661 -20.47 2.63 -16.25
CA GLY A 661 -19.09 2.31 -15.88
C GLY A 661 -18.47 3.26 -14.86
N VAL A 662 -18.66 4.58 -15.02
CA VAL A 662 -18.17 5.58 -14.06
C VAL A 662 -18.91 5.46 -12.73
N LEU A 663 -20.22 5.19 -12.77
CA LEU A 663 -21.03 4.91 -11.59
C LEU A 663 -20.57 3.63 -10.86
N LEU A 664 -20.29 2.55 -11.58
CA LEU A 664 -19.80 1.30 -11.00
C LEU A 664 -18.40 1.43 -10.40
N VAL A 665 -17.51 2.22 -11.02
CA VAL A 665 -16.18 2.51 -10.44
C VAL A 665 -16.32 3.34 -9.17
N ALA A 666 -17.20 4.33 -9.14
CA ALA A 666 -17.47 5.14 -7.95
C ALA A 666 -18.07 4.30 -6.82
N VAL A 667 -19.09 3.48 -7.11
CA VAL A 667 -19.69 2.55 -6.15
C VAL A 667 -18.67 1.51 -5.67
N GLY A 668 -17.87 0.95 -6.58
CA GLY A 668 -16.78 0.02 -6.26
C GLY A 668 -15.74 0.64 -5.33
N ALA A 669 -15.33 1.88 -5.56
CA ALA A 669 -14.41 2.61 -4.69
C ALA A 669 -14.99 2.83 -3.29
N VAL A 670 -16.28 3.16 -3.18
CA VAL A 670 -17.00 3.30 -1.90
C VAL A 670 -17.08 1.95 -1.18
N LEU A 671 -17.39 0.87 -1.89
CA LEU A 671 -17.44 -0.49 -1.31
C LEU A 671 -16.05 -0.95 -0.84
N ILE A 672 -15.00 -0.68 -1.61
CA ILE A 672 -13.61 -0.95 -1.19
C ILE A 672 -13.26 -0.15 0.07
N ALA A 673 -13.62 1.13 0.14
CA ALA A 673 -13.37 1.97 1.31
C ALA A 673 -14.16 1.48 2.55
N ALA A 674 -15.42 1.10 2.38
CA ALA A 674 -16.26 0.52 3.43
C ALA A 674 -15.70 -0.82 3.92
N PHE A 675 -15.29 -1.70 3.00
CA PHE A 675 -14.67 -2.99 3.32
C PHE A 675 -13.32 -2.81 4.02
N ALA A 676 -12.51 -1.85 3.59
CA ALA A 676 -11.26 -1.50 4.25
C ALA A 676 -11.48 -0.95 5.68
N PHE A 677 -12.61 -0.29 5.94
CA PHE A 677 -12.99 0.20 7.28
C PHE A 677 -13.50 -0.90 8.21
N LEU A 678 -14.13 -1.95 7.67
CA LEU A 678 -14.53 -3.15 8.42
C LEU A 678 -13.32 -3.91 9.02
N LEU A 679 -12.11 -3.62 8.55
CA LEU A 679 -10.89 -4.24 9.05
C LEU A 679 -10.54 -3.76 10.47
N PRO A 680 -10.35 -4.68 11.44
CA PRO A 680 -9.99 -4.33 12.80
C PRO A 680 -8.68 -3.53 12.88
N ALA A 681 -7.72 -3.83 12.01
CA ALA A 681 -6.42 -3.15 11.97
C ALA A 681 -6.56 -1.70 11.47
N THR A 682 -7.30 -1.50 10.37
CA THR A 682 -7.52 -0.17 9.78
C THR A 682 -8.39 0.67 10.69
N ARG A 683 -9.47 0.10 11.24
CA ARG A 683 -10.33 0.76 12.24
C ARG A 683 -9.52 1.16 13.47
N ARG A 684 -8.71 0.27 14.06
CA ARG A 684 -7.86 0.61 15.22
C ARG A 684 -6.83 1.68 14.87
N LEU A 685 -6.23 1.64 13.68
CA LEU A 685 -5.26 2.64 13.24
C LEU A 685 -5.91 4.02 13.07
N ILE A 686 -7.04 4.08 12.35
CA ILE A 686 -7.82 5.28 12.12
C ILE A 686 -8.31 5.84 13.46
N LEU A 687 -8.95 5.03 14.30
CA LEU A 687 -9.44 5.46 15.61
C LEU A 687 -8.29 5.90 16.52
N LYS A 688 -7.16 5.20 16.55
CA LYS A 688 -6.00 5.62 17.36
C LYS A 688 -5.43 6.97 16.91
N ARG A 689 -5.49 7.26 15.61
CA ARG A 689 -5.02 8.54 15.03
C ARG A 689 -6.04 9.67 15.22
N MET A 690 -7.32 9.36 15.04
CA MET A 690 -8.42 10.33 15.08
C MET A 690 -8.90 10.64 16.49
N ARG A 691 -8.87 9.68 17.41
CA ARG A 691 -9.29 9.83 18.81
C ARG A 691 -8.64 11.04 19.51
N PRO A 692 -7.31 11.24 19.51
CA PRO A 692 -6.70 12.41 20.17
C PRO A 692 -7.08 13.75 19.50
N ILE A 693 -7.34 13.74 18.19
CA ILE A 693 -7.83 14.92 17.46
C ILE A 693 -9.27 15.21 17.89
N TRP A 694 -10.12 14.18 17.98
CA TRP A 694 -11.52 14.32 18.35
C TRP A 694 -11.72 14.70 19.82
N GLU A 695 -10.94 14.12 20.74
CA GLU A 695 -11.02 14.43 22.17
C GLU A 695 -10.59 15.87 22.48
N SER A 696 -9.61 16.42 21.74
CA SER A 696 -9.11 17.79 21.94
C SER A 696 -9.90 18.86 21.19
N THR A 697 -10.53 18.50 20.07
CA THR A 697 -11.05 19.47 19.09
C THR A 697 -12.54 19.26 18.77
N GLY A 698 -13.06 18.05 18.97
CA GLY A 698 -14.43 17.65 18.62
C GLY A 698 -15.51 18.52 19.25
N PRO A 699 -15.52 18.77 20.57
CA PRO A 699 -16.55 19.60 21.21
C PRO A 699 -16.61 21.02 20.63
N ARG A 700 -15.46 21.67 20.43
CA ARG A 700 -15.38 23.03 19.89
C ARG A 700 -15.83 23.12 18.42
N VAL A 701 -15.54 22.10 17.62
CA VAL A 701 -16.01 22.01 16.23
C VAL A 701 -17.51 21.76 16.18
N LEU A 702 -18.02 20.92 17.09
CA LEU A 702 -19.45 20.66 17.23
C LEU A 702 -20.20 21.93 17.66
N ASP A 703 -19.61 22.75 18.54
CA ASP A 703 -20.19 24.03 18.97
C ASP A 703 -20.26 25.04 17.81
N VAL A 704 -19.21 25.11 16.98
CA VAL A 704 -19.21 25.94 15.76
C VAL A 704 -20.20 25.42 14.71
N ALA A 705 -20.34 24.09 14.59
CA ALA A 705 -21.32 23.46 13.71
C ALA A 705 -22.76 23.59 14.23
N ARG A 706 -22.97 23.80 15.54
CA ARG A 706 -24.27 24.03 16.16
C ARG A 706 -24.73 25.49 16.10
N ASP A 707 -23.85 26.42 15.75
CA ASP A 707 -24.20 27.83 15.55
C ASP A 707 -24.88 28.01 14.18
N PRO A 708 -26.23 28.19 14.14
CA PRO A 708 -26.97 28.24 12.89
C PRO A 708 -26.58 29.46 12.04
N LYS A 709 -26.15 30.55 12.68
CA LYS A 709 -25.74 31.77 11.97
C LYS A 709 -24.44 31.53 11.19
N ARG A 710 -23.49 30.83 11.79
CA ARG A 710 -22.21 30.48 11.13
C ARG A 710 -22.42 29.50 9.99
N LEU A 711 -23.29 28.51 10.18
CA LEU A 711 -23.67 27.58 9.12
C LEU A 711 -24.35 28.29 7.96
N VAL A 712 -25.34 29.15 8.21
CA VAL A 712 -26.02 29.91 7.15
C VAL A 712 -25.04 30.81 6.40
N GLN A 713 -24.11 31.48 7.10
CA GLN A 713 -23.06 32.27 6.46
C GLN A 713 -22.14 31.41 5.58
N GLY A 714 -21.73 30.24 6.06
CA GLY A 714 -20.90 29.30 5.30
C GLY A 714 -21.61 28.73 4.07
N VAL A 715 -22.87 28.32 4.21
CA VAL A 715 -23.71 27.83 3.11
C VAL A 715 -23.96 28.93 2.08
N ALA A 716 -24.32 30.14 2.51
CA ALA A 716 -24.54 31.27 1.62
C ALA A 716 -23.27 31.64 0.83
N ALA A 717 -22.11 31.67 1.50
CA ALA A 717 -20.83 31.92 0.84
C ALA A 717 -20.43 30.78 -0.10
N SER A 718 -20.73 29.52 0.25
CA SER A 718 -20.50 28.38 -0.62
C SER A 718 -21.40 28.43 -1.86
N LEU A 719 -22.67 28.79 -1.73
CA LEU A 719 -23.59 28.99 -2.86
C LEU A 719 -23.13 30.14 -3.75
N LEU A 720 -22.67 31.25 -3.17
CA LEU A 720 -22.08 32.35 -3.92
C LEU A 720 -20.87 31.88 -4.73
N THR A 721 -20.00 31.07 -4.12
CA THR A 721 -18.81 30.51 -4.79
C THR A 721 -19.22 29.62 -5.95
N SER A 722 -20.17 28.70 -5.74
CA SER A 722 -20.67 27.81 -6.78
C SER A 722 -21.37 28.56 -7.90
N LEU A 723 -22.15 29.60 -7.59
CA LEU A 723 -22.79 30.45 -8.57
C LEU A 723 -21.76 31.25 -9.38
N ALA A 724 -20.72 31.79 -8.74
CA ALA A 724 -19.65 32.50 -9.44
C ALA A 724 -18.93 31.59 -10.44
N TYR A 725 -18.64 30.34 -10.07
CA TYR A 725 -18.10 29.35 -11.01
C TYR A 725 -19.09 29.00 -12.13
N ALA A 726 -20.36 28.76 -11.82
CA ALA A 726 -21.37 28.46 -12.83
C ALA A 726 -21.58 29.62 -13.82
N VAL A 727 -21.60 30.87 -13.34
CA VAL A 727 -21.65 32.07 -14.19
C VAL A 727 -20.40 32.19 -15.03
N THR A 728 -19.22 31.90 -14.47
CA THR A 728 -17.96 31.89 -15.24
C THR A 728 -18.05 30.88 -16.40
N LEU A 729 -18.61 29.70 -16.16
CA LEU A 729 -18.83 28.68 -17.20
C LEU A 729 -19.86 29.13 -18.24
N PHE A 730 -21.01 29.63 -17.80
CA PHE A 730 -22.08 30.17 -18.65
C PHE A 730 -21.54 31.24 -19.61
N VAL A 731 -20.78 32.20 -19.08
CA VAL A 731 -20.18 33.28 -19.86
C VAL A 731 -19.05 32.75 -20.77
N SER A 732 -18.32 31.72 -20.35
CA SER A 732 -17.28 31.11 -21.19
C SER A 732 -17.89 30.43 -22.42
N VAL A 733 -19.08 29.84 -22.32
CA VAL A 733 -19.82 29.29 -23.46
C VAL A 733 -20.31 30.39 -24.40
N ARG A 734 -20.88 31.47 -23.83
CA ARG A 734 -21.28 32.67 -24.57
C ARG A 734 -20.13 33.32 -25.34
N ALA A 735 -18.89 33.22 -24.84
CA ALA A 735 -17.72 33.78 -25.52
C ALA A 735 -17.44 33.14 -26.89
N TYR A 736 -17.95 31.92 -27.12
CA TYR A 736 -17.83 31.19 -28.39
C TYR A 736 -19.14 31.15 -29.20
N GLY A 737 -20.14 31.93 -28.79
CA GLY A 737 -21.36 32.18 -29.57
C GLY A 737 -22.50 31.18 -29.36
N ASP A 738 -22.38 30.27 -28.40
CA ASP A 738 -23.46 29.32 -28.06
C ASP A 738 -24.24 29.76 -26.82
N GLU A 739 -25.48 29.32 -26.70
CA GLU A 739 -26.39 29.68 -25.62
C GLU A 739 -26.83 28.44 -24.84
N ILE A 740 -26.52 28.43 -23.54
CA ILE A 740 -27.01 27.41 -22.61
C ILE A 740 -27.84 28.07 -21.51
N PRO A 741 -28.86 27.40 -20.96
CA PRO A 741 -29.54 27.89 -19.78
C PRO A 741 -28.56 27.96 -18.60
N LEU A 742 -28.68 28.99 -17.75
CA LEU A 742 -27.84 29.13 -16.56
C LEU A 742 -27.95 27.91 -15.63
N ALA A 743 -29.14 27.32 -15.53
CA ALA A 743 -29.35 26.07 -14.79
C ALA A 743 -28.50 24.91 -15.33
N GLY A 744 -28.34 24.81 -16.66
CA GLY A 744 -27.45 23.83 -17.29
C GLY A 744 -25.98 24.07 -16.91
N ALA A 745 -25.51 25.32 -16.94
CA ALA A 745 -24.16 25.65 -16.49
C ALA A 745 -23.92 25.30 -15.01
N VAL A 746 -24.93 25.49 -14.15
CA VAL A 746 -24.87 25.11 -12.73
C VAL A 746 -24.75 23.60 -12.57
N VAL A 747 -25.58 22.80 -13.25
CA VAL A 747 -25.51 21.33 -13.20
C VAL A 747 -24.16 20.82 -13.69
N VAL A 748 -23.68 21.32 -14.83
CA VAL A 748 -22.38 20.94 -15.41
C VAL A 748 -21.23 21.29 -14.47
N TYR A 749 -21.21 22.49 -13.89
CA TYR A 749 -20.18 22.88 -12.94
C TYR A 749 -20.21 22.00 -11.67
N LEU A 750 -21.39 21.80 -11.06
CA LEU A 750 -21.50 21.01 -9.83
C LEU A 750 -21.08 19.54 -10.08
N GLY A 751 -21.46 18.96 -11.21
CA GLY A 751 -21.02 17.63 -11.64
C GLY A 751 -19.51 17.56 -11.87
N ALA A 752 -18.94 18.50 -12.63
CA ALA A 752 -17.50 18.55 -12.89
C ALA A 752 -16.67 18.81 -11.63
N GLY A 753 -17.18 19.61 -10.69
CA GLY A 753 -16.57 19.87 -9.39
C GLY A 753 -16.47 18.61 -8.51
N LEU A 754 -17.51 17.75 -8.53
CA LEU A 754 -17.47 16.46 -7.84
C LEU A 754 -16.38 15.55 -8.43
N VAL A 755 -16.31 15.43 -9.76
CA VAL A 755 -15.27 14.65 -10.45
C VAL A 755 -13.87 15.18 -10.13
N GLY A 756 -13.68 16.50 -10.18
CA GLY A 756 -12.41 17.16 -9.87
C GLY A 756 -11.95 16.97 -8.43
N SER A 757 -12.87 16.88 -7.47
CA SER A 757 -12.54 16.71 -6.05
C SER A 757 -11.97 15.33 -5.70
N VAL A 758 -12.32 14.32 -6.51
CA VAL A 758 -11.89 12.92 -6.31
C VAL A 758 -10.68 12.57 -7.19
N ALA A 759 -10.40 13.37 -8.21
CA ALA A 759 -9.26 13.16 -9.11
C ALA A 759 -7.92 13.30 -8.35
N PRO A 760 -7.04 12.27 -8.38
CA PRO A 760 -5.72 12.34 -7.74
C PRO A 760 -4.71 13.19 -8.53
N THR A 761 -5.16 13.90 -9.58
CA THR A 761 -4.30 14.72 -10.44
C THR A 761 -4.03 16.10 -9.81
N PRO A 762 -2.82 16.67 -9.99
CA PRO A 762 -2.53 18.04 -9.59
C PRO A 762 -3.55 19.00 -10.21
N GLY A 763 -4.18 19.84 -9.38
CA GLY A 763 -5.15 20.84 -9.84
C GLY A 763 -6.38 20.30 -10.59
N GLY A 764 -6.64 18.98 -10.52
CA GLY A 764 -7.71 18.33 -11.28
C GLY A 764 -7.49 18.34 -12.80
N ILE A 765 -6.26 18.60 -13.27
CA ILE A 765 -5.93 18.70 -14.69
C ILE A 765 -6.30 17.38 -15.40
N GLY A 766 -6.95 17.51 -16.56
CA GLY A 766 -7.47 16.44 -17.39
C GLY A 766 -8.87 15.96 -16.95
N ALA A 767 -9.08 15.80 -15.65
CA ALA A 767 -10.34 15.29 -15.11
C ALA A 767 -11.47 16.35 -15.14
N VAL A 768 -11.17 17.58 -14.74
CA VAL A 768 -12.15 18.67 -14.72
C VAL A 768 -12.50 19.11 -16.13
N GLU A 769 -11.52 19.22 -17.01
CA GLU A 769 -11.68 19.56 -18.43
C GLU A 769 -12.59 18.54 -19.13
N ALA A 770 -12.29 17.26 -18.98
CA ALA A 770 -13.12 16.19 -19.53
C ALA A 770 -14.55 16.22 -18.99
N ALA A 771 -14.73 16.44 -17.68
CA ALA A 771 -16.05 16.50 -17.07
C ALA A 771 -16.86 17.73 -17.53
N LEU A 772 -16.21 18.89 -17.71
CA LEU A 772 -16.85 20.08 -18.25
C LEU A 772 -17.27 19.88 -19.71
N VAL A 773 -16.39 19.34 -20.55
CA VAL A 773 -16.70 19.05 -21.96
C VAL A 773 -17.82 18.04 -22.07
N ALA A 774 -17.73 16.92 -21.35
CA ALA A 774 -18.78 15.90 -21.33
C ALA A 774 -20.11 16.46 -20.83
N GLY A 775 -20.10 17.26 -19.76
CA GLY A 775 -21.30 17.88 -19.22
C GLY A 775 -21.93 18.88 -20.19
N LEU A 776 -21.13 19.74 -20.84
CA LEU A 776 -21.61 20.67 -21.86
C LEU A 776 -22.20 19.92 -23.07
N SER A 777 -21.53 18.88 -23.56
CA SER A 777 -22.04 18.05 -24.65
C SER A 777 -23.30 17.27 -24.27
N ALA A 778 -23.43 16.86 -23.01
CA ALA A 778 -24.64 16.21 -22.49
C ALA A 778 -25.86 17.14 -22.47
N ILE A 779 -25.65 18.46 -22.40
CA ILE A 779 -26.71 19.47 -22.49
C ILE A 779 -26.86 20.06 -23.91
N GLY A 780 -26.24 19.44 -24.92
CA GLY A 780 -26.42 19.78 -26.33
C GLY A 780 -25.39 20.74 -26.94
N VAL A 781 -24.36 21.15 -26.19
CA VAL A 781 -23.31 22.04 -26.72
C VAL A 781 -22.41 21.27 -27.71
N PRO A 782 -22.24 21.76 -28.95
CA PRO A 782 -21.35 21.13 -29.92
C PRO A 782 -19.92 20.99 -29.40
N ALA A 783 -19.25 19.88 -29.70
CA ALA A 783 -17.87 19.63 -29.24
C ALA A 783 -16.89 20.75 -29.64
N ALA A 784 -17.11 21.38 -30.80
CA ALA A 784 -16.36 22.52 -31.30
C ALA A 784 -16.46 23.77 -30.41
N VAL A 785 -17.49 23.88 -29.58
CA VAL A 785 -17.69 24.97 -28.61
C VAL A 785 -17.39 24.52 -27.18
N ALA A 786 -17.77 23.29 -26.81
CA ALA A 786 -17.64 22.76 -25.45
C ALA A 786 -16.17 22.76 -24.98
N LEU A 787 -15.24 22.29 -25.82
CA LEU A 787 -13.82 22.21 -25.48
C LEU A 787 -13.17 23.60 -25.34
N PRO A 788 -13.31 24.52 -26.33
CA PRO A 788 -12.83 25.89 -26.16
C PRO A 788 -13.40 26.62 -24.95
N SER A 789 -14.69 26.42 -24.66
CA SER A 789 -15.36 27.01 -23.50
C SER A 789 -14.80 26.48 -22.18
N ALA A 790 -14.57 25.17 -22.08
CA ALA A 790 -13.95 24.54 -20.92
C ALA A 790 -12.50 25.03 -20.74
N LEU A 791 -11.74 25.21 -21.82
CA LEU A 791 -10.37 25.75 -21.78
C LEU A 791 -10.35 27.22 -21.35
N LEU A 792 -11.25 28.07 -21.87
CA LEU A 792 -11.38 29.46 -21.43
C LEU A 792 -11.74 29.53 -19.95
N TYR A 793 -12.74 28.75 -19.52
CA TYR A 793 -13.13 28.61 -18.12
C TYR A 793 -11.94 28.25 -17.23
N ARG A 794 -11.13 27.26 -17.62
CA ARG A 794 -9.93 26.85 -16.86
C ARG A 794 -8.82 27.87 -16.90
N THR A 795 -8.67 28.57 -18.02
CA THR A 795 -7.71 29.67 -18.13
C THR A 795 -8.01 30.74 -17.10
N VAL A 796 -9.26 31.18 -16.97
CA VAL A 796 -9.63 32.27 -16.05
C VAL A 796 -9.82 31.83 -14.59
N THR A 797 -10.08 30.54 -14.32
CA THR A 797 -10.31 30.03 -12.95
C THR A 797 -9.10 29.36 -12.32
N PHE A 798 -8.15 28.88 -13.12
CA PHE A 798 -7.04 28.05 -12.64
C PHE A 798 -5.68 28.52 -13.14
N TRP A 799 -5.46 28.69 -14.45
CA TRP A 799 -4.13 29.03 -14.98
C TRP A 799 -3.73 30.48 -14.76
N LEU A 800 -4.56 31.43 -15.17
CA LEU A 800 -4.29 32.86 -15.03
C LEU A 800 -4.14 33.28 -13.55
N PRO A 801 -4.98 32.81 -12.61
CA PRO A 801 -4.86 33.17 -11.19
C PRO A 801 -3.67 32.53 -10.48
N THR A 802 -2.98 31.56 -11.10
CA THR A 802 -1.76 30.97 -10.54
C THR A 802 -0.62 31.99 -10.43
N LEU A 803 -0.56 32.96 -11.35
CA LEU A 803 0.44 34.04 -11.32
C LEU A 803 0.30 34.94 -10.07
N PRO A 804 -0.85 35.59 -9.81
CA PRO A 804 -1.07 36.32 -8.55
C PRO A 804 -1.07 35.38 -7.33
N GLY A 805 -1.38 34.10 -7.51
CA GLY A 805 -1.23 33.07 -6.49
C GLY A 805 0.20 32.89 -5.98
N TRP A 806 1.19 32.87 -6.88
CA TRP A 806 2.60 32.82 -6.51
C TRP A 806 3.04 34.07 -5.73
N PHE A 807 2.62 35.26 -6.14
CA PHE A 807 2.89 36.50 -5.41
C PHE A 807 2.25 36.48 -4.02
N SER A 808 1.01 36.00 -3.92
CA SER A 808 0.29 35.85 -2.64
C SER A 808 0.99 34.85 -1.71
N PHE A 809 1.48 33.73 -2.27
CA PHE A 809 2.25 32.73 -1.52
C PHE A 809 3.55 33.33 -0.96
N ARG A 810 4.33 34.04 -1.79
CA ARG A 810 5.55 34.72 -1.33
C ARG A 810 5.27 35.81 -0.31
N TRP A 811 4.20 36.59 -0.52
CA TRP A 811 3.78 37.63 0.42
C TRP A 811 3.42 37.02 1.78
N LEU A 812 2.62 35.96 1.81
CA LEU A 812 2.29 35.24 3.04
C LEU A 812 3.55 34.67 3.71
N GLN A 813 4.50 34.13 2.95
CA GLN A 813 5.76 33.61 3.49
C GLN A 813 6.62 34.71 4.12
N SER A 814 6.76 35.86 3.45
CA SER A 814 7.54 37.01 3.95
C SER A 814 6.95 37.66 5.21
N HIS A 815 5.64 37.51 5.45
CA HIS A 815 4.94 38.01 6.63
C HIS A 815 4.69 36.92 7.68
N GLU A 816 5.42 35.80 7.60
CA GLU A 816 5.33 34.63 8.49
C GLU A 816 3.92 34.02 8.63
N ALA A 817 3.09 34.19 7.60
CA ALA A 817 1.69 33.76 7.59
C ALA A 817 1.46 32.35 7.00
N ILE A 818 2.49 31.65 6.48
CA ILE A 818 2.45 30.23 6.04
C ILE A 818 3.76 29.46 6.25
#